data_AF-A0A7N0RGG7-F1
#
_entry.id   AF-A0A7N0RGG7-F1
#
_cell.length_a   1.000
_cell.length_b   1.000
_cell.length_c   1.000
_cell.angle_alpha   90.00
_cell.angle_beta   90.00
_cell.angle_gamma   90.00
#
_symmetry.space_group_name_H-M   'P 1'
#
loop_
_entity.id
_entity.type
_entity.pdbx_description
1 polymer ?
#
loop_
_entity_poly.entity_id
_entity_poly.type
_entity_poly.pdbx_seq_one_letter_code
_entity_poly.pdbx_strand_id
1 'polypeptide(L)'
;MCIFAIAERRKLVSSIQNTSVAVTNPEEEQVSLEGKKSDRSTDTAGVKYSSDDIRPPTSYAPPPKAETLQTTTSATGKVFDKPASSKTPTSDVGFAKQDKIENSKHVQSENLPTFFSTSVGTSASEPDSSEKINFLNNRVSSKDIHTEPNLPVLQGDDKKPPLAGLNVMNVILVAAECAPWSKTGGLGDVAGALPKALARRGHRVMVVVPRYGNYVEAQDIGIRKRYKVDGQDMEVTYYHAFIDGVDFVFMDSPVFQHMESNIYGGKREDILKRMVLFCKAAVEVPWYVPCGGVCYGDGNLVFIANDWHTSLLPVYLKAYYRDNGLMTYTRSVLVIHNIAHQGRGPVDDFSKVDLPGHYIDLFRMYDPVGGEHFNIFAAGLKTADRVITVSHGYAWELKTSEGGWGLHGVINENHWKLSGIVNGIDTQDWHPSRDVHLKTDGYTNYSIETLKIGKPQCKAALQKELGLPVRGDVPLIGFIGRLDHQKGVDILAEAIPWMMGQDVQLVMLGTGRDDLEEMLKNFEHHHREKVRSWVGFSVKVAHRITAGADILLMPSRFEPCGLNQLYAMVYGTVPVVHAVGGLRDTVQPFDPYSESGVGWTFNRAEAGQLIHALGNCLLTYREYKTSWEGIQRRGMSQDLSWDQAAQKYEEILVAAKYQW
;
A
#
# COMPACT_ATOMS: atom_id res chain seq x y z
N MET A 1 -12.15 -36.20 18.82
CA MET A 1 -12.44 -36.38 17.38
C MET A 1 -11.42 -35.68 16.48
N CYS A 2 -11.23 -34.35 16.54
CA CYS A 2 -10.38 -33.60 15.58
C CYS A 2 -8.99 -34.19 15.30
N ILE A 3 -8.27 -34.70 16.32
CA ILE A 3 -6.93 -35.30 16.14
C ILE A 3 -6.96 -36.50 15.19
N PHE A 4 -7.98 -37.36 15.26
CA PHE A 4 -8.16 -38.49 14.33
C PHE A 4 -8.51 -38.03 12.91
N ALA A 5 -9.42 -37.05 12.77
CA ALA A 5 -9.77 -36.51 11.46
C ALA A 5 -8.57 -35.83 10.76
N ILE A 6 -7.70 -35.15 11.52
CA ILE A 6 -6.43 -34.61 11.01
C ILE A 6 -5.48 -35.76 10.64
N ALA A 7 -5.36 -36.80 11.46
CA ALA A 7 -4.49 -37.95 11.17
C ALA A 7 -4.91 -38.73 9.90
N GLU A 8 -6.20 -38.86 9.62
CA GLU A 8 -6.70 -39.47 8.38
C GLU A 8 -6.50 -38.56 7.16
N ARG A 9 -6.83 -37.26 7.26
CA ARG A 9 -6.59 -36.30 6.16
C ARG A 9 -5.11 -36.18 5.80
N ARG A 10 -4.20 -36.24 6.79
CA ARG A 10 -2.75 -36.32 6.57
C ARG A 10 -2.34 -37.52 5.71
N LYS A 11 -3.02 -38.67 5.80
CA LYS A 11 -2.78 -39.83 4.92
C LYS A 11 -3.31 -39.59 3.50
N LEU A 12 -4.47 -38.94 3.37
CA LEU A 12 -5.07 -38.65 2.06
C LEU A 12 -4.19 -37.73 1.20
N VAL A 13 -3.60 -36.69 1.81
CA VAL A 13 -2.63 -35.80 1.15
C VAL A 13 -1.41 -36.59 0.64
N SER A 14 -0.87 -37.51 1.44
CA SER A 14 0.24 -38.38 0.98
C SER A 14 -0.16 -39.38 -0.11
N SER A 15 -1.43 -39.78 -0.24
CA SER A 15 -1.87 -40.59 -1.38
C SER A 15 -1.97 -39.79 -2.68
N ILE A 16 -2.40 -38.52 -2.65
CA ILE A 16 -2.51 -37.67 -3.84
C ILE A 16 -1.15 -37.49 -4.53
N GLN A 17 -0.06 -37.41 -3.76
CA GLN A 17 1.31 -37.35 -4.30
C GLN A 17 1.66 -38.61 -5.11
N ASN A 18 1.23 -39.80 -4.66
CA ASN A 18 1.52 -41.08 -5.31
C ASN A 18 0.66 -41.37 -6.56
N THR A 19 -0.57 -40.84 -6.64
CA THR A 19 -1.47 -41.08 -7.80
C THR A 19 -0.98 -40.41 -9.10
N SER A 20 0.07 -39.58 -9.03
CA SER A 20 0.65 -38.90 -10.19
C SER A 20 1.44 -39.80 -11.17
N VAL A 21 1.62 -41.10 -10.85
CA VAL A 21 2.38 -42.07 -11.65
C VAL A 21 1.53 -43.28 -12.04
N ALA A 22 0.51 -43.05 -12.86
CA ALA A 22 -0.35 -44.11 -13.42
C ALA A 22 -0.97 -43.72 -14.78
N VAL A 23 -0.15 -43.53 -15.82
CA VAL A 23 -0.63 -43.46 -17.20
C VAL A 23 -0.46 -44.83 -17.85
N THR A 24 -1.59 -45.51 -18.09
CA THR A 24 -1.63 -46.80 -18.79
C THR A 24 -1.74 -46.59 -20.30
N ASN A 25 -0.74 -47.03 -21.06
CA ASN A 25 -0.88 -47.14 -22.52
C ASN A 25 -1.79 -48.33 -22.87
N PRO A 26 -2.74 -48.17 -23.82
CA PRO A 26 -3.44 -49.30 -24.44
C PRO A 26 -2.54 -50.02 -25.47
N GLU A 27 -3.02 -51.19 -25.89
CA GLU A 27 -2.28 -52.21 -26.66
C GLU A 27 -2.09 -51.86 -28.15
N GLU A 28 -1.01 -52.36 -28.75
CA GLU A 28 -0.93 -52.68 -30.18
C GLU A 28 -0.47 -54.15 -30.33
N GLU A 29 -1.12 -54.90 -31.23
CA GLU A 29 -0.89 -56.35 -31.40
C GLU A 29 0.35 -56.65 -32.26
N GLN A 30 1.03 -57.77 -31.96
CA GLN A 30 2.14 -58.27 -32.79
C GLN A 30 1.65 -59.19 -33.91
N VAL A 31 2.20 -59.02 -35.12
CA VAL A 31 2.25 -60.08 -36.14
C VAL A 31 3.68 -60.21 -36.71
N SER A 32 4.07 -61.47 -36.92
CA SER A 32 5.29 -62.07 -37.47
C SER A 32 5.64 -61.67 -38.93
N LEU A 33 6.84 -61.91 -39.51
CA LEU A 33 8.12 -62.56 -39.10
C LEU A 33 9.27 -62.22 -40.11
N GLU A 34 10.53 -62.55 -39.73
CA GLU A 34 11.75 -62.78 -40.57
C GLU A 34 12.39 -61.65 -41.43
N GLY A 35 13.75 -61.57 -41.48
CA GLY A 35 14.43 -60.50 -42.25
C GLY A 35 15.97 -60.43 -42.46
N LYS A 36 16.82 -61.36 -41.95
CA LYS A 36 18.27 -61.55 -42.30
C LYS A 36 19.30 -60.36 -42.28
N LYS A 37 20.28 -60.48 -41.38
CA LYS A 37 21.76 -60.27 -41.54
C LYS A 37 22.34 -59.13 -42.44
N SER A 38 23.13 -58.23 -41.82
CA SER A 38 24.61 -58.11 -41.99
C SER A 38 25.14 -56.92 -41.15
N ASP A 39 26.07 -57.11 -40.21
CA ASP A 39 27.53 -57.22 -40.40
C ASP A 39 28.21 -56.01 -41.06
N ARG A 40 28.66 -55.03 -40.26
CA ARG A 40 30.11 -54.79 -40.07
C ARG A 40 30.45 -53.79 -38.95
N SER A 41 31.54 -54.09 -38.26
CA SER A 41 32.27 -53.18 -37.36
C SER A 41 33.48 -52.55 -38.07
N THR A 42 33.99 -51.44 -37.51
CA THR A 42 35.43 -51.18 -37.32
C THR A 42 35.63 -50.02 -36.36
N ASP A 43 36.43 -50.22 -35.32
CA ASP A 43 37.02 -49.16 -34.49
C ASP A 43 38.09 -48.37 -35.25
N THR A 44 38.49 -47.19 -34.76
CA THR A 44 39.82 -47.04 -34.10
C THR A 44 40.12 -45.63 -33.57
N ALA A 45 40.86 -45.60 -32.46
CA ALA A 45 41.88 -44.64 -32.01
C ALA A 45 41.74 -43.12 -32.30
N GLY A 46 41.80 -42.32 -31.23
CA GLY A 46 42.08 -40.88 -31.28
C GLY A 46 43.53 -40.52 -30.93
N VAL A 47 43.90 -39.24 -31.07
CA VAL A 47 45.21 -38.67 -30.71
C VAL A 47 45.01 -37.36 -29.94
N LYS A 48 45.83 -37.11 -28.90
CA LYS A 48 45.96 -35.80 -28.23
C LYS A 48 47.13 -35.02 -28.83
N TYR A 49 47.02 -33.69 -28.92
CA TYR A 49 48.11 -32.77 -28.59
C TYR A 49 47.55 -31.41 -28.10
N SER A 50 48.42 -30.42 -27.86
CA SER A 50 48.20 -29.28 -26.96
C SER A 50 48.50 -27.93 -27.63
N SER A 51 47.97 -26.85 -27.05
CA SER A 51 48.40 -25.43 -27.21
C SER A 51 48.16 -24.79 -28.59
N ASP A 52 47.88 -23.49 -28.78
CA ASP A 52 47.83 -22.32 -27.87
C ASP A 52 46.76 -21.29 -28.34
N ASP A 53 46.54 -20.25 -27.52
CA ASP A 53 46.02 -18.90 -27.82
C ASP A 53 45.00 -18.66 -28.97
N ILE A 54 43.80 -18.17 -28.59
CA ILE A 54 43.08 -17.10 -29.29
C ILE A 54 42.27 -16.28 -28.26
N ARG A 55 42.18 -14.96 -28.47
CA ARG A 55 41.58 -13.98 -27.54
C ARG A 55 40.04 -13.96 -27.59
N PRO A 56 39.34 -13.56 -26.51
CA PRO A 56 37.89 -13.38 -26.52
C PRO A 56 37.46 -12.15 -27.37
N PRO A 57 36.28 -12.21 -28.02
CA PRO A 57 35.72 -11.05 -28.74
C PRO A 57 35.18 -10.00 -27.76
N THR A 58 35.39 -8.73 -28.09
CA THR A 58 35.04 -7.57 -27.24
C THR A 58 33.69 -6.94 -27.60
N SER A 59 32.99 -6.46 -26.57
CA SER A 59 32.06 -5.31 -26.60
C SER A 59 31.01 -5.21 -27.71
N TYR A 60 29.74 -5.44 -27.37
CA TYR A 60 28.62 -4.82 -28.11
C TYR A 60 28.50 -3.34 -27.73
N ALA A 61 28.35 -2.47 -28.74
CA ALA A 61 28.15 -1.03 -28.57
C ALA A 61 26.64 -0.68 -28.40
N PRO A 62 26.31 0.42 -27.72
CA PRO A 62 24.91 0.86 -27.57
C PRO A 62 24.30 1.39 -28.88
N PRO A 63 22.97 1.39 -29.02
CA PRO A 63 22.28 1.91 -30.20
C PRO A 63 22.42 3.45 -30.35
N PRO A 64 22.28 3.98 -31.58
CA PRO A 64 22.45 5.41 -31.85
C PRO A 64 21.31 6.27 -31.27
N LYS A 65 21.62 7.55 -31.04
CA LYS A 65 20.64 8.57 -30.62
C LYS A 65 19.65 8.86 -31.75
N ALA A 66 18.39 9.09 -31.40
CA ALA A 66 17.41 9.65 -32.34
C ALA A 66 17.63 11.16 -32.49
N GLU A 67 17.85 11.62 -33.72
CA GLU A 67 17.91 13.06 -34.05
C GLU A 67 16.55 13.57 -34.55
N THR A 68 16.28 14.85 -34.27
CA THR A 68 14.98 15.49 -34.51
C THR A 68 14.76 15.77 -36.01
N LEU A 69 13.91 14.97 -36.65
CA LEU A 69 13.53 15.17 -38.06
C LEU A 69 12.57 16.37 -38.22
N GLN A 70 13.07 17.46 -38.78
CA GLN A 70 12.28 18.64 -39.13
C GLN A 70 11.45 18.38 -40.40
N THR A 71 10.13 18.61 -40.35
CA THR A 71 9.26 18.55 -41.53
C THR A 71 9.23 19.89 -42.27
N THR A 72 10.02 20.02 -43.33
CA THR A 72 9.92 21.16 -44.26
C THR A 72 8.96 20.87 -45.41
N THR A 73 7.83 21.56 -45.48
CA THR A 73 6.98 21.61 -46.69
C THR A 73 7.44 22.73 -47.63
N SER A 74 7.41 22.48 -48.93
CA SER A 74 7.98 23.35 -49.97
C SER A 74 7.11 24.56 -50.29
N ALA A 75 7.72 25.73 -50.43
CA ALA A 75 7.05 26.97 -50.80
C ALA A 75 6.83 27.12 -52.33
N THR A 76 5.72 27.76 -52.70
CA THR A 76 5.61 28.59 -53.91
C THR A 76 5.40 30.04 -53.47
N GLY A 77 6.06 31.00 -54.09
CA GLY A 77 6.20 32.36 -53.51
C GLY A 77 6.20 33.51 -54.51
N LYS A 78 6.36 34.73 -53.96
CA LYS A 78 6.57 36.08 -54.55
C LYS A 78 6.00 37.14 -53.57
N VAL A 79 6.47 38.38 -53.44
CA VAL A 79 7.81 38.99 -53.68
C VAL A 79 7.80 40.41 -53.03
N PHE A 80 8.92 40.83 -52.42
CA PHE A 80 9.34 42.21 -52.03
C PHE A 80 8.45 43.17 -51.17
N ASP A 81 9.03 43.58 -50.03
CA ASP A 81 9.26 44.95 -49.52
C ASP A 81 8.19 45.99 -49.07
N LYS A 82 8.74 46.91 -48.27
CA LYS A 82 8.23 48.08 -47.50
C LYS A 82 8.30 49.41 -48.32
N PRO A 83 7.94 50.63 -47.80
CA PRO A 83 7.17 51.05 -46.61
C PRO A 83 6.19 52.27 -46.80
N ALA A 84 5.58 52.71 -45.68
CA ALA A 84 5.40 54.13 -45.24
C ALA A 84 4.14 55.00 -45.52
N SER A 85 3.66 55.62 -44.42
CA SER A 85 2.91 56.90 -44.32
C SER A 85 1.39 56.90 -44.70
N SER A 86 0.50 57.79 -44.21
CA SER A 86 0.63 58.96 -43.31
C SER A 86 -0.72 59.39 -42.63
N LYS A 87 -0.63 60.32 -41.66
CA LYS A 87 -1.64 61.32 -41.17
C LYS A 87 -2.65 60.99 -40.03
N THR A 88 -2.56 61.83 -38.99
CA THR A 88 -3.55 62.21 -37.94
C THR A 88 -4.35 63.48 -38.39
N PRO A 89 -5.43 63.96 -37.70
CA PRO A 89 -5.48 64.58 -36.35
C PRO A 89 -6.53 63.90 -35.40
N THR A 90 -6.63 63.99 -34.06
CA THR A 90 -6.25 64.89 -32.92
C THR A 90 -7.21 66.02 -32.51
N SER A 91 -7.77 65.95 -31.29
CA SER A 91 -8.19 67.09 -30.44
C SER A 91 -8.58 66.69 -28.98
N ASP A 92 -8.13 67.45 -27.97
CA ASP A 92 -8.52 67.42 -26.54
C ASP A 92 -9.83 68.23 -26.28
N VAL A 93 -10.39 68.56 -25.10
CA VAL A 93 -10.03 68.73 -23.64
C VAL A 93 -11.35 68.48 -22.83
N GLY A 94 -11.46 68.19 -21.51
CA GLY A 94 -10.53 68.00 -20.37
C GLY A 94 -10.99 68.75 -19.08
N PHE A 95 -10.24 68.61 -17.96
CA PHE A 95 -10.29 69.37 -16.68
C PHE A 95 -11.39 69.17 -15.60
N ALA A 96 -10.92 69.30 -14.34
CA ALA A 96 -11.54 69.89 -13.13
C ALA A 96 -12.36 69.06 -12.10
N LYS A 97 -11.92 69.20 -10.84
CA LYS A 97 -12.45 68.72 -9.54
C LYS A 97 -13.70 69.51 -9.08
N GLN A 98 -14.48 68.96 -8.13
CA GLN A 98 -14.54 69.50 -6.74
C GLN A 98 -15.35 68.65 -5.74
N ASP A 99 -15.22 68.99 -4.45
CA ASP A 99 -15.62 68.22 -3.25
C ASP A 99 -16.98 68.61 -2.63
N LYS A 100 -17.58 67.68 -1.86
CA LYS A 100 -18.36 67.80 -0.57
C LYS A 100 -19.19 66.52 -0.34
N ILE A 101 -19.30 65.88 0.84
CA ILE A 101 -19.75 66.33 2.19
C ILE A 101 -21.25 66.73 2.10
N GLU A 102 -22.23 66.13 2.79
CA GLU A 102 -22.28 65.82 4.23
C GLU A 102 -23.25 64.66 4.61
N ASN A 103 -23.59 64.54 5.90
CA ASN A 103 -24.42 63.50 6.54
C ASN A 103 -25.94 63.70 6.36
N SER A 104 -26.75 62.64 6.55
CA SER A 104 -27.64 62.49 7.74
C SER A 104 -28.93 61.65 7.55
N LYS A 105 -28.98 60.51 8.26
CA LYS A 105 -30.10 59.90 9.03
C LYS A 105 -31.60 60.03 8.61
N HIS A 106 -32.24 58.85 8.69
CA HIS A 106 -33.53 58.52 9.37
C HIS A 106 -34.90 58.49 8.64
N VAL A 107 -35.61 57.37 8.92
CA VAL A 107 -37.06 57.23 9.26
C VAL A 107 -38.12 57.09 8.14
N GLN A 108 -38.68 55.85 8.05
CA GLN A 108 -40.10 55.44 7.86
C GLN A 108 -40.87 55.91 6.59
N SER A 109 -41.96 55.26 6.13
CA SER A 109 -42.65 53.98 6.45
C SER A 109 -43.49 53.51 5.24
N GLU A 110 -44.12 52.32 5.34
CA GLU A 110 -45.33 51.87 4.61
C GLU A 110 -45.31 51.85 3.05
N ASN A 111 -45.54 50.70 2.40
CA ASN A 111 -46.88 50.10 2.32
C ASN A 111 -46.88 48.60 1.94
N LEU A 112 -48.04 47.95 2.12
CA LEU A 112 -48.35 46.55 1.78
C LEU A 112 -49.64 46.52 0.94
N PRO A 113 -49.95 45.45 0.17
CA PRO A 113 -51.07 44.61 0.63
C PRO A 113 -51.09 43.11 0.18
N THR A 114 -51.37 42.21 1.14
CA THR A 114 -52.30 41.03 1.06
C THR A 114 -52.02 39.87 0.06
N PHE A 115 -52.56 38.63 0.15
CA PHE A 115 -53.48 37.85 1.03
C PHE A 115 -53.04 36.34 0.90
N PHE A 116 -53.46 35.29 1.63
CA PHE A 116 -54.39 35.00 2.75
C PHE A 116 -53.59 34.31 3.91
N SER A 117 -54.05 33.79 5.07
CA SER A 117 -55.29 33.16 5.59
C SER A 117 -55.48 31.67 5.22
N THR A 118 -55.88 30.74 6.12
CA THR A 118 -56.27 30.82 7.56
C THR A 118 -56.02 29.49 8.31
N SER A 119 -56.22 29.44 9.64
CA SER A 119 -56.11 28.20 10.45
C SER A 119 -57.08 28.16 11.65
N VAL A 120 -57.18 26.98 12.30
CA VAL A 120 -57.86 26.66 13.59
C VAL A 120 -59.39 26.48 13.59
N GLY A 121 -59.86 25.40 14.27
CA GLY A 121 -61.26 25.16 14.64
C GLY A 121 -61.47 23.79 15.32
N THR A 122 -61.97 23.75 16.56
CA THR A 122 -62.06 22.54 17.42
C THR A 122 -63.49 22.12 17.77
N SER A 123 -63.78 20.82 17.91
CA SER A 123 -64.57 20.21 19.02
C SER A 123 -64.78 18.69 18.82
N ALA A 124 -65.36 17.99 19.82
CA ALA A 124 -65.20 16.55 20.05
C ALA A 124 -66.49 15.69 19.93
N SER A 125 -66.34 14.38 19.71
CA SER A 125 -67.27 13.32 20.18
C SER A 125 -66.64 11.92 20.16
N GLU A 126 -66.94 11.12 21.20
CA GLU A 126 -66.80 9.64 21.31
C GLU A 126 -68.20 8.98 21.08
N PRO A 127 -68.41 7.63 21.05
CA PRO A 127 -67.57 6.48 21.46
C PRO A 127 -67.34 5.48 20.27
N ASP A 128 -67.03 4.16 20.37
CA ASP A 128 -67.11 3.13 21.42
C ASP A 128 -66.17 1.91 21.17
N SER A 129 -65.97 1.06 22.20
CA SER A 129 -65.55 -0.37 22.26
C SER A 129 -64.50 -0.95 21.26
N SER A 130 -63.54 -1.83 21.64
CA SER A 130 -63.03 -2.37 22.93
C SER A 130 -61.68 -3.12 22.65
N GLU A 131 -60.92 -3.74 23.58
CA GLU A 131 -61.05 -3.91 25.03
C GLU A 131 -59.67 -3.79 25.78
N LYS A 132 -59.20 -4.82 26.53
CA LYS A 132 -58.09 -4.76 27.50
C LYS A 132 -57.31 -6.09 27.66
N ILE A 133 -56.37 -6.07 28.64
CA ILE A 133 -55.69 -7.18 29.35
C ILE A 133 -54.27 -7.51 28.82
N ASN A 134 -53.18 -7.43 29.61
CA ASN A 134 -53.02 -6.91 30.99
C ASN A 134 -51.60 -6.39 31.31
N PHE A 135 -51.49 -5.59 32.39
CA PHE A 135 -50.22 -5.16 33.02
C PHE A 135 -49.64 -6.21 33.99
N LEU A 136 -48.33 -6.18 34.23
CA LEU A 136 -47.63 -6.33 35.53
C LEU A 136 -46.12 -6.04 35.31
N ASN A 137 -45.60 -4.87 35.70
CA ASN A 137 -45.00 -4.52 37.01
C ASN A 137 -43.49 -4.89 37.12
N ASN A 138 -42.62 -4.20 37.89
CA ASN A 138 -42.86 -3.15 38.90
C ASN A 138 -41.62 -2.20 39.08
N ARG A 139 -41.88 -0.99 39.62
CA ARG A 139 -41.13 -0.10 40.57
C ARG A 139 -39.61 -0.30 40.81
N VAL A 140 -38.79 0.72 41.13
CA VAL A 140 -38.81 1.64 42.32
C VAL A 140 -38.03 2.94 41.93
N SER A 141 -38.55 4.16 42.10
CA SER A 141 -38.37 5.10 43.26
C SER A 141 -36.91 5.43 43.65
N SER A 142 -36.49 6.64 44.05
CA SER A 142 -37.04 8.01 43.91
C SER A 142 -36.07 9.03 44.53
N LYS A 143 -35.83 10.17 43.85
CA LYS A 143 -35.30 11.47 44.35
C LYS A 143 -34.00 11.47 45.20
N ASP A 144 -33.04 12.30 44.80
CA ASP A 144 -32.86 13.61 45.46
C ASP A 144 -32.12 14.60 44.54
N ILE A 145 -32.10 15.90 44.90
CA ILE A 145 -31.60 16.99 44.06
C ILE A 145 -30.56 17.82 44.83
N HIS A 146 -29.37 17.96 44.26
CA HIS A 146 -28.49 19.10 44.52
C HIS A 146 -27.82 19.55 43.21
N THR A 147 -27.69 20.85 43.04
CA THR A 147 -27.21 21.53 41.82
C THR A 147 -26.00 22.38 42.16
N GLU A 148 -24.95 22.33 41.33
CA GLU A 148 -23.97 23.39 41.02
C GLU A 148 -23.04 22.85 39.89
N PRO A 149 -22.28 23.67 39.14
CA PRO A 149 -21.89 23.34 37.75
C PRO A 149 -20.42 22.93 37.50
N ASN A 150 -20.13 22.69 36.22
CA ASN A 150 -18.82 22.67 35.54
C ASN A 150 -17.90 21.44 35.73
N LEU A 151 -17.91 20.55 34.72
CA LEU A 151 -16.80 20.31 33.76
C LEU A 151 -17.00 18.98 33.01
N PRO A 152 -16.94 18.93 31.66
CA PRO A 152 -16.88 17.67 30.93
C PRO A 152 -15.49 17.04 31.12
N VAL A 153 -15.41 16.01 31.97
CA VAL A 153 -14.19 15.23 32.15
C VAL A 153 -13.91 14.46 30.85
N LEU A 154 -12.81 14.79 30.17
CA LEU A 154 -12.31 14.05 29.00
C LEU A 154 -11.69 12.71 29.45
N GLN A 155 -12.54 11.76 29.83
CA GLN A 155 -12.19 10.35 29.79
C GLN A 155 -12.27 9.89 28.32
N GLY A 156 -11.12 9.95 27.65
CA GLY A 156 -10.90 9.15 26.45
C GLY A 156 -10.84 7.69 26.85
N ASP A 157 -11.98 7.00 26.84
CA ASP A 157 -12.00 5.54 26.90
C ASP A 157 -11.25 5.01 25.66
N ASP A 158 -10.10 4.35 25.87
CA ASP A 158 -9.52 3.41 24.91
C ASP A 158 -10.45 2.20 24.77
N LYS A 159 -11.59 2.38 24.09
CA LYS A 159 -12.56 1.33 23.80
C LYS A 159 -11.95 0.37 22.81
N LYS A 160 -11.26 -0.64 23.35
CA LYS A 160 -10.76 -1.81 22.61
C LYS A 160 -11.85 -2.27 21.63
N PRO A 161 -11.49 -2.51 20.35
CA PRO A 161 -12.47 -2.80 19.32
C PRO A 161 -13.33 -4.02 19.71
N PRO A 162 -14.63 -4.04 19.33
CA PRO A 162 -15.51 -5.14 19.68
C PRO A 162 -14.98 -6.45 19.09
N LEU A 163 -14.91 -7.48 19.95
CA LEU A 163 -14.46 -8.81 19.57
C LEU A 163 -15.36 -9.42 18.49
N ALA A 164 -14.78 -10.20 17.59
CA ALA A 164 -15.45 -10.87 16.47
C ALA A 164 -16.63 -11.77 16.92
N GLY A 165 -16.60 -12.29 18.15
CA GLY A 165 -17.70 -13.08 18.72
C GLY A 165 -18.02 -14.34 17.90
N LEU A 166 -19.18 -14.37 17.26
CA LEU A 166 -19.57 -15.47 16.35
C LEU A 166 -18.75 -15.49 15.04
N ASN A 167 -18.11 -14.37 14.68
CA ASN A 167 -17.28 -14.26 13.48
C ASN A 167 -15.86 -14.81 13.66
N VAL A 168 -15.43 -15.23 14.85
CA VAL A 168 -14.07 -15.74 15.11
C VAL A 168 -13.64 -16.78 14.06
N MET A 169 -12.38 -16.71 13.62
CA MET A 169 -11.84 -17.50 12.50
C MET A 169 -10.44 -18.02 12.80
N ASN A 170 -10.04 -19.06 12.07
CA ASN A 170 -8.63 -19.33 11.79
C ASN A 170 -8.22 -18.44 10.61
N VAL A 171 -7.20 -17.59 10.79
CA VAL A 171 -6.65 -16.70 9.74
C VAL A 171 -5.19 -17.05 9.54
N ILE A 172 -4.78 -17.29 8.29
CA ILE A 172 -3.37 -17.51 7.93
C ILE A 172 -2.98 -16.46 6.89
N LEU A 173 -2.26 -15.43 7.35
CA LEU A 173 -1.65 -14.45 6.45
C LEU A 173 -0.37 -15.02 5.86
N VAL A 174 -0.18 -14.87 4.55
CA VAL A 174 1.00 -15.36 3.83
C VAL A 174 1.61 -14.20 3.05
N ALA A 175 2.90 -13.93 3.26
CA ALA A 175 3.60 -12.79 2.67
C ALA A 175 5.09 -13.07 2.46
N ALA A 176 5.71 -12.42 1.48
CA ALA A 176 7.17 -12.48 1.26
C ALA A 176 7.96 -11.51 2.17
N GLU A 177 7.29 -10.65 2.92
CA GLU A 177 7.89 -9.76 3.92
C GLU A 177 7.11 -9.87 5.22
N CYS A 178 7.80 -9.70 6.35
CA CYS A 178 7.20 -9.50 7.66
C CYS A 178 8.18 -8.74 8.57
N ALA A 179 7.80 -7.54 9.01
CA ALA A 179 8.57 -6.79 10.00
C ALA A 179 8.51 -7.49 11.38
N PRO A 180 9.61 -7.48 12.17
CA PRO A 180 10.88 -6.81 11.91
C PRO A 180 11.88 -7.61 11.04
N TRP A 181 11.62 -8.88 10.76
CA TRP A 181 12.61 -9.83 10.22
C TRP A 181 12.97 -9.66 8.73
N SER A 182 12.03 -9.20 7.91
CA SER A 182 12.24 -8.94 6.48
C SER A 182 11.27 -7.86 6.00
N LYS A 183 11.81 -6.79 5.41
CA LYS A 183 11.03 -5.63 4.94
C LYS A 183 11.78 -4.93 3.81
N THR A 184 11.07 -4.63 2.73
CA THR A 184 11.54 -3.74 1.64
C THR A 184 10.56 -2.59 1.40
N GLY A 185 9.27 -2.79 1.71
CA GLY A 185 8.23 -1.79 1.55
C GLY A 185 7.14 -1.90 2.62
N GLY A 186 5.95 -1.39 2.31
CA GLY A 186 4.81 -1.41 3.24
C GLY A 186 4.25 -2.81 3.51
N LEU A 187 4.51 -3.80 2.63
CA LEU A 187 4.04 -5.18 2.82
C LEU A 187 4.54 -5.77 4.15
N GLY A 188 5.82 -5.57 4.49
CA GLY A 188 6.38 -6.02 5.77
C GLY A 188 5.71 -5.41 6.99
N ASP A 189 5.25 -4.16 6.90
CA ASP A 189 4.51 -3.48 7.99
C ASP A 189 3.11 -4.07 8.17
N VAL A 190 2.38 -4.28 7.06
CA VAL A 190 1.04 -4.90 7.11
C VAL A 190 1.14 -6.33 7.67
N ALA A 191 2.10 -7.12 7.19
CA ALA A 191 2.31 -8.49 7.67
C ALA A 191 2.81 -8.56 9.13
N GLY A 192 3.47 -7.52 9.65
CA GLY A 192 3.85 -7.42 11.06
C GLY A 192 2.72 -6.97 11.99
N ALA A 193 1.81 -6.10 11.52
CA ALA A 193 0.87 -5.38 12.39
C ALA A 193 -0.61 -5.78 12.25
N LEU A 194 -1.13 -5.99 11.02
CA LEU A 194 -2.52 -6.42 10.80
C LEU A 194 -2.86 -7.75 11.51
N PRO A 195 -1.98 -8.78 11.50
CA PRO A 195 -2.21 -10.01 12.25
C PRO A 195 -2.42 -9.80 13.75
N LYS A 196 -1.67 -8.88 14.36
CA LYS A 196 -1.78 -8.56 15.79
C LYS A 196 -3.12 -7.88 16.11
N ALA A 197 -3.62 -7.03 15.21
CA ALA A 197 -4.93 -6.42 15.34
C ALA A 197 -6.08 -7.43 15.18
N LEU A 198 -5.98 -8.36 14.22
CA LEU A 198 -6.93 -9.47 14.09
C LEU A 198 -6.90 -10.42 15.31
N ALA A 199 -5.73 -10.67 15.89
CA ALA A 199 -5.60 -11.44 17.14
C ALA A 199 -6.25 -10.71 18.33
N ARG A 200 -6.09 -9.38 18.45
CA ARG A 200 -6.81 -8.57 19.46
C ARG A 200 -8.33 -8.64 19.33
N ARG A 201 -8.87 -8.81 18.12
CA ARG A 201 -10.31 -9.02 17.86
C ARG A 201 -10.79 -10.44 18.20
N GLY A 202 -9.89 -11.36 18.54
CA GLY A 202 -10.20 -12.74 18.98
C GLY A 202 -10.09 -13.80 17.89
N HIS A 203 -9.59 -13.48 16.69
CA HIS A 203 -9.25 -14.49 15.69
C HIS A 203 -8.00 -15.29 16.11
N ARG A 204 -7.90 -16.56 15.70
CA ARG A 204 -6.66 -17.32 15.79
C ARG A 204 -5.83 -17.01 14.55
N VAL A 205 -4.71 -16.30 14.70
CA VAL A 205 -3.97 -15.72 13.56
C VAL A 205 -2.55 -16.28 13.46
N MET A 206 -2.20 -16.74 12.27
CA MET A 206 -0.85 -17.14 11.86
C MET A 206 -0.32 -16.20 10.78
N VAL A 207 1.00 -16.01 10.76
CA VAL A 207 1.75 -15.43 9.63
C VAL A 207 2.73 -16.47 9.11
N VAL A 208 2.68 -16.77 7.82
CA VAL A 208 3.65 -17.64 7.13
C VAL A 208 4.51 -16.78 6.22
N VAL A 209 5.83 -16.84 6.43
CA VAL A 209 6.84 -16.03 5.73
C VAL A 209 8.10 -16.87 5.49
N PRO A 210 8.92 -16.64 4.44
CA PRO A 210 10.17 -17.36 4.28
C PRO A 210 11.22 -16.93 5.33
N ARG A 211 12.11 -17.86 5.70
CA ARG A 211 13.24 -17.60 6.60
C ARG A 211 14.45 -17.17 5.77
N TYR A 212 14.64 -15.86 5.60
CA TYR A 212 15.74 -15.33 4.80
C TYR A 212 17.09 -15.33 5.54
N GLY A 213 17.04 -15.40 6.88
CA GLY A 213 18.21 -15.35 7.76
C GLY A 213 17.96 -15.91 9.15
N ASN A 214 18.96 -15.80 10.02
CA ASN A 214 18.90 -16.35 11.38
C ASN A 214 18.21 -15.40 12.37
N TYR A 215 16.89 -15.53 12.48
CA TYR A 215 16.07 -14.83 13.48
C TYR A 215 16.20 -15.47 14.86
N VAL A 216 16.26 -14.66 15.92
CA VAL A 216 16.54 -15.10 17.30
C VAL A 216 15.30 -15.71 17.96
N GLU A 217 14.12 -15.23 17.60
CA GLU A 217 12.83 -15.65 18.13
C GLU A 217 12.35 -16.99 17.55
N ALA A 218 12.86 -17.36 16.38
CA ALA A 218 12.39 -18.47 15.56
C ALA A 218 12.99 -19.82 16.01
N GLN A 219 12.15 -20.70 16.57
CA GLN A 219 12.54 -22.02 17.09
C GLN A 219 12.17 -23.14 16.11
N ASP A 220 13.07 -24.09 15.84
CA ASP A 220 12.80 -25.25 14.98
C ASP A 220 11.75 -26.17 15.64
N ILE A 221 10.63 -26.41 14.95
CA ILE A 221 9.53 -27.21 15.50
C ILE A 221 9.67 -28.72 15.23
N GLY A 222 10.77 -29.14 14.59
CA GLY A 222 11.06 -30.52 14.24
C GLY A 222 10.39 -31.03 12.96
N ILE A 223 9.66 -30.18 12.23
CA ILE A 223 8.80 -30.61 11.11
C ILE A 223 9.43 -30.25 9.77
N ARG A 224 9.73 -31.30 8.99
CA ARG A 224 10.46 -31.27 7.72
C ARG A 224 9.52 -31.84 6.64
N LYS A 225 9.43 -31.19 5.48
CA LYS A 225 8.54 -31.55 4.37
C LYS A 225 9.25 -31.42 3.04
N ARG A 226 8.87 -32.24 2.05
CA ARG A 226 9.44 -32.19 0.70
C ARG A 226 8.38 -31.82 -0.32
N TYR A 227 8.75 -30.93 -1.23
CA TYR A 227 7.90 -30.38 -2.27
C TYR A 227 8.62 -30.44 -3.61
N LYS A 228 7.99 -31.05 -4.60
CA LYS A 228 8.49 -31.07 -5.97
C LYS A 228 8.31 -29.69 -6.62
N VAL A 229 9.39 -29.12 -7.15
CA VAL A 229 9.42 -27.81 -7.83
C VAL A 229 10.37 -27.92 -9.02
N ASP A 230 9.90 -27.60 -10.23
CA ASP A 230 10.68 -27.74 -11.48
C ASP A 230 11.39 -29.12 -11.60
N GLY A 231 10.66 -30.19 -11.27
CA GLY A 231 11.16 -31.57 -11.26
C GLY A 231 12.00 -31.98 -10.03
N GLN A 232 12.46 -31.04 -9.21
CA GLN A 232 13.38 -31.27 -8.08
C GLN A 232 12.64 -31.37 -6.74
N ASP A 233 13.02 -32.30 -5.87
CA ASP A 233 12.50 -32.39 -4.51
C ASP A 233 13.21 -31.39 -3.59
N MET A 234 12.46 -30.41 -3.08
CA MET A 234 12.96 -29.35 -2.21
C MET A 234 12.49 -29.58 -0.77
N GLU A 235 13.41 -29.61 0.18
CA GLU A 235 13.07 -29.75 1.60
C GLU A 235 12.79 -28.38 2.26
N VAL A 236 11.75 -28.33 3.07
CA VAL A 236 11.31 -27.18 3.88
C VAL A 236 11.31 -27.61 5.35
N THR A 237 12.01 -26.86 6.19
CA THR A 237 11.89 -26.92 7.65
C THR A 237 11.04 -25.75 8.14
N TYR A 238 10.18 -25.98 9.12
CA TYR A 238 9.39 -24.92 9.74
C TYR A 238 9.99 -24.49 11.08
N TYR A 239 10.05 -23.18 11.30
CA TYR A 239 10.37 -22.57 12.59
C TYR A 239 9.14 -21.79 13.10
N HIS A 240 9.00 -21.60 14.41
CA HIS A 240 7.87 -20.91 15.03
C HIS A 240 8.33 -19.89 16.08
N ALA A 241 7.58 -18.79 16.19
CA ALA A 241 7.60 -17.85 17.29
C ALA A 241 6.16 -17.42 17.61
N PHE A 242 5.83 -17.20 18.89
CA PHE A 242 4.52 -16.69 19.31
C PHE A 242 4.67 -15.32 19.95
N ILE A 243 4.12 -14.29 19.31
CA ILE A 243 4.33 -12.87 19.66
C ILE A 243 3.01 -12.12 19.53
N ASP A 244 2.63 -11.33 20.55
CA ASP A 244 1.44 -10.48 20.57
C ASP A 244 0.11 -11.17 20.21
N GLY A 245 0.00 -12.48 20.51
CA GLY A 245 -1.18 -13.30 20.21
C GLY A 245 -1.18 -13.95 18.82
N VAL A 246 -0.09 -13.81 18.05
CA VAL A 246 0.06 -14.29 16.67
C VAL A 246 1.10 -15.40 16.58
N ASP A 247 0.79 -16.44 15.81
CA ASP A 247 1.71 -17.52 15.45
C ASP A 247 2.55 -17.14 14.22
N PHE A 248 3.80 -16.74 14.40
CA PHE A 248 4.74 -16.49 13.30
C PHE A 248 5.43 -17.80 12.91
N VAL A 249 5.28 -18.23 11.66
CA VAL A 249 5.81 -19.49 11.11
C VAL A 249 6.75 -19.16 9.96
N PHE A 250 8.04 -19.47 10.15
CA PHE A 250 9.08 -19.19 9.18
C PHE A 250 9.43 -20.45 8.40
N MET A 251 9.38 -20.36 7.07
CA MET A 251 9.76 -21.46 6.17
C MET A 251 11.23 -21.38 5.79
N ASP A 252 12.03 -22.30 6.31
CA ASP A 252 13.45 -22.45 6.01
C ASP A 252 13.68 -23.46 4.88
N SER A 253 14.50 -23.08 3.91
CA SER A 253 14.95 -23.94 2.80
C SER A 253 16.17 -23.29 2.14
N PRO A 254 17.13 -24.04 1.56
CA PRO A 254 18.37 -23.48 1.00
C PRO A 254 18.19 -22.39 -0.07
N VAL A 255 17.01 -22.28 -0.70
CA VAL A 255 16.71 -21.20 -1.65
C VAL A 255 16.28 -19.88 -1.01
N PHE A 256 15.92 -19.85 0.27
CA PHE A 256 15.57 -18.62 0.99
C PHE A 256 16.75 -18.02 1.78
N GLN A 257 17.69 -18.86 2.20
CA GLN A 257 18.81 -18.48 3.08
C GLN A 257 19.79 -17.49 2.43
N HIS A 258 20.44 -16.66 3.25
CA HIS A 258 21.45 -15.68 2.86
C HIS A 258 20.95 -14.57 1.92
N MET A 259 19.66 -14.23 2.05
CA MET A 259 18.96 -13.24 1.22
C MET A 259 18.47 -12.03 2.03
N GLU A 260 18.93 -11.86 3.27
CA GLU A 260 18.47 -10.82 4.21
C GLU A 260 18.62 -9.39 3.65
N SER A 261 19.65 -9.16 2.82
CA SER A 261 19.92 -7.87 2.19
C SER A 261 19.11 -7.61 0.91
N ASN A 262 18.58 -8.65 0.26
CA ASN A 262 17.78 -8.52 -0.96
C ASN A 262 16.94 -9.79 -1.23
N ILE A 263 15.79 -9.90 -0.57
CA ILE A 263 14.87 -11.06 -0.67
C ILE A 263 14.36 -11.33 -2.10
N TYR A 264 14.37 -10.31 -2.96
CA TYR A 264 13.94 -10.37 -4.37
C TYR A 264 15.11 -10.51 -5.36
N GLY A 265 16.33 -10.74 -4.87
CA GLY A 265 17.52 -10.97 -5.70
C GLY A 265 17.53 -12.31 -6.45
N GLY A 266 18.54 -12.47 -7.32
CA GLY A 266 18.70 -13.64 -8.20
C GLY A 266 18.02 -13.46 -9.57
N LYS A 267 17.95 -14.53 -10.36
CA LYS A 267 17.27 -14.50 -11.66
C LYS A 267 15.76 -14.64 -11.48
N ARG A 268 15.00 -14.13 -12.45
CA ARG A 268 13.53 -14.24 -12.52
C ARG A 268 13.00 -15.65 -12.28
N GLU A 269 13.68 -16.67 -12.81
CA GLU A 269 13.31 -18.09 -12.62
C GLU A 269 13.64 -18.62 -11.22
N ASP A 270 14.72 -18.13 -10.59
CA ASP A 270 15.04 -18.48 -9.20
C ASP A 270 13.95 -17.93 -8.27
N ILE A 271 13.51 -16.69 -8.51
CA ILE A 271 12.41 -16.07 -7.76
C ILE A 271 11.10 -16.85 -7.98
N LEU A 272 10.80 -17.24 -9.23
CA LEU A 272 9.63 -18.08 -9.56
C LEU A 272 9.65 -19.39 -8.75
N LYS A 273 10.76 -20.12 -8.75
CA LYS A 273 10.93 -21.38 -7.99
C LYS A 273 10.74 -21.15 -6.49
N ARG A 274 11.29 -20.05 -5.93
CA ARG A 274 11.06 -19.65 -4.53
C ARG A 274 9.58 -19.42 -4.23
N MET A 275 8.84 -18.72 -5.09
CA MET A 275 7.41 -18.44 -4.88
C MET A 275 6.53 -19.68 -5.05
N VAL A 276 6.88 -20.58 -5.98
CA VAL A 276 6.24 -21.90 -6.14
C VAL A 276 6.42 -22.75 -4.88
N LEU A 277 7.66 -22.90 -4.40
CA LEU A 277 7.96 -23.62 -3.14
C LEU A 277 7.19 -23.01 -1.97
N PHE A 278 7.21 -21.68 -1.85
CA PHE A 278 6.56 -20.94 -0.78
C PHE A 278 5.05 -21.21 -0.76
N CYS A 279 4.36 -21.04 -1.88
CA CYS A 279 2.91 -21.19 -1.95
C CYS A 279 2.47 -22.65 -1.76
N LYS A 280 3.16 -23.63 -2.37
CA LYS A 280 2.79 -25.05 -2.24
C LYS A 280 2.85 -25.52 -0.80
N ALA A 281 3.90 -25.15 -0.07
CA ALA A 281 4.06 -25.51 1.34
C ALA A 281 3.14 -24.69 2.28
N ALA A 282 2.90 -23.41 1.99
CA ALA A 282 2.06 -22.54 2.82
C ALA A 282 0.59 -22.99 2.89
N VAL A 283 0.04 -23.59 1.82
CA VAL A 283 -1.33 -24.16 1.86
C VAL A 283 -1.43 -25.33 2.84
N GLU A 284 -0.37 -26.12 3.03
CA GLU A 284 -0.41 -27.32 3.88
C GLU A 284 -0.06 -27.06 5.36
N VAL A 285 0.59 -25.93 5.68
CA VAL A 285 0.90 -25.47 7.04
C VAL A 285 -0.23 -25.73 8.06
N PRO A 286 -1.51 -25.36 7.82
CA PRO A 286 -2.61 -25.61 8.75
C PRO A 286 -2.81 -27.06 9.20
N TRP A 287 -2.33 -28.07 8.46
CA TRP A 287 -2.41 -29.47 8.88
C TRP A 287 -1.12 -30.01 9.51
N TYR A 288 0.03 -29.36 9.28
CA TYR A 288 1.33 -29.87 9.72
C TYR A 288 1.93 -29.13 10.90
N VAL A 289 1.80 -27.81 10.99
CA VAL A 289 2.43 -27.00 12.04
C VAL A 289 1.54 -26.95 13.30
N PRO A 290 1.97 -27.49 14.47
CA PRO A 290 1.16 -27.58 15.67
C PRO A 290 1.42 -26.41 16.62
N CYS A 291 1.07 -25.19 16.21
CA CYS A 291 1.17 -24.01 17.05
C CYS A 291 0.42 -24.21 18.38
N GLY A 292 1.07 -23.99 19.52
CA GLY A 292 0.50 -24.29 20.85
C GLY A 292 0.14 -25.78 21.05
N GLY A 293 0.76 -26.68 20.30
CA GLY A 293 0.46 -28.13 20.30
C GLY A 293 -0.72 -28.53 19.42
N VAL A 294 -1.43 -27.59 18.78
CA VAL A 294 -2.66 -27.87 18.03
C VAL A 294 -2.62 -27.19 16.65
N CYS A 295 -2.62 -27.98 15.58
CA CYS A 295 -2.71 -27.48 14.20
C CYS A 295 -3.98 -26.63 13.97
N TYR A 296 -3.96 -25.72 13.00
CA TYR A 296 -5.10 -24.84 12.70
C TYR A 296 -6.27 -25.63 12.09
N GLY A 297 -5.97 -26.62 11.25
CA GLY A 297 -6.95 -27.34 10.46
C GLY A 297 -7.53 -26.50 9.33
N ASP A 298 -8.44 -27.10 8.55
CA ASP A 298 -9.17 -26.49 7.44
C ASP A 298 -10.54 -25.91 7.87
N GLY A 299 -10.98 -26.21 9.09
CA GLY A 299 -12.23 -25.71 9.67
C GLY A 299 -12.19 -24.20 9.92
N ASN A 300 -13.17 -23.48 9.36
CA ASN A 300 -13.35 -22.03 9.55
C ASN A 300 -12.09 -21.20 9.22
N LEU A 301 -11.34 -21.66 8.21
CA LEU A 301 -10.04 -21.13 7.78
C LEU A 301 -10.18 -20.14 6.62
N VAL A 302 -9.44 -19.03 6.70
CA VAL A 302 -9.17 -18.15 5.57
C VAL A 302 -7.66 -17.90 5.42
N PHE A 303 -7.19 -17.94 4.18
CA PHE A 303 -5.86 -17.47 3.80
C PHE A 303 -5.91 -16.01 3.35
N ILE A 304 -4.96 -15.18 3.81
CA ILE A 304 -4.72 -13.83 3.29
C ILE A 304 -3.41 -13.88 2.51
N ALA A 305 -3.50 -14.06 1.19
CA ALA A 305 -2.37 -13.96 0.28
C ALA A 305 -2.06 -12.48 0.03
N ASN A 306 -0.79 -12.08 0.04
CA ASN A 306 -0.34 -10.73 -0.26
C ASN A 306 0.56 -10.68 -1.51
N ASP A 307 0.22 -9.79 -2.44
CA ASP A 307 0.88 -9.53 -3.74
C ASP A 307 1.06 -10.76 -4.65
N TRP A 308 1.66 -10.52 -5.82
CA TRP A 308 2.00 -11.56 -6.82
C TRP A 308 2.82 -12.72 -6.22
N HIS A 309 3.66 -12.44 -5.22
CA HIS A 309 4.51 -13.41 -4.51
C HIS A 309 3.74 -14.62 -4.00
N THR A 310 2.50 -14.40 -3.53
CA THR A 310 1.64 -15.43 -2.95
C THR A 310 0.40 -15.69 -3.78
N SER A 311 0.29 -15.09 -4.96
CA SER A 311 -0.89 -15.22 -5.84
C SER A 311 -1.06 -16.62 -6.44
N LEU A 312 -0.06 -17.52 -6.32
CA LEU A 312 -0.23 -18.95 -6.60
C LEU A 312 -1.04 -19.68 -5.51
N LEU A 313 -1.06 -19.19 -4.26
CA LEU A 313 -1.77 -19.80 -3.13
C LEU A 313 -3.26 -20.07 -3.43
N PRO A 314 -4.09 -19.09 -3.86
CA PRO A 314 -5.48 -19.36 -4.22
C PRO A 314 -5.61 -20.35 -5.39
N VAL A 315 -4.64 -20.36 -6.33
CA VAL A 315 -4.65 -21.29 -7.47
C VAL A 315 -4.40 -22.73 -7.01
N TYR A 316 -3.40 -22.97 -6.15
CA TYR A 316 -3.17 -24.29 -5.56
C TYR A 316 -4.32 -24.73 -4.64
N LEU A 317 -4.84 -23.82 -3.81
CA LEU A 317 -6.01 -24.08 -2.94
C LEU A 317 -7.21 -24.60 -3.75
N LYS A 318 -7.42 -24.05 -4.94
CA LYS A 318 -8.44 -24.55 -5.86
C LYS A 318 -8.03 -25.89 -6.49
N ALA A 319 -6.96 -25.88 -7.29
CA ALA A 319 -6.57 -26.98 -8.19
C ALA A 319 -6.26 -28.31 -7.47
N TYR A 320 -5.61 -28.27 -6.31
CA TYR A 320 -5.18 -29.47 -5.59
C TYR A 320 -6.06 -29.84 -4.41
N TYR A 321 -6.80 -28.90 -3.83
CA TYR A 321 -7.58 -29.17 -2.62
C TYR A 321 -9.09 -29.07 -2.89
N ARG A 322 -9.64 -27.89 -3.20
CA ARG A 322 -11.11 -27.72 -3.36
C ARG A 322 -11.68 -28.58 -4.47
N ASP A 323 -11.02 -28.62 -5.63
CA ASP A 323 -11.45 -29.44 -6.78
C ASP A 323 -11.37 -30.96 -6.48
N ASN A 324 -10.59 -31.36 -5.46
CA ASN A 324 -10.43 -32.74 -4.98
C ASN A 324 -11.17 -33.02 -3.65
N GLY A 325 -12.10 -32.15 -3.23
CA GLY A 325 -12.93 -32.34 -2.04
C GLY A 325 -12.24 -32.09 -0.69
N LEU A 326 -11.03 -31.53 -0.70
CA LEU A 326 -10.30 -31.07 0.49
C LEU A 326 -10.47 -29.55 0.66
N MET A 327 -10.37 -29.03 1.88
CA MET A 327 -10.46 -27.59 2.16
C MET A 327 -11.70 -26.88 1.56
N THR A 328 -12.82 -27.59 1.36
CA THR A 328 -14.00 -27.12 0.61
C THR A 328 -14.60 -25.80 1.13
N TYR A 329 -14.52 -25.58 2.44
CA TYR A 329 -15.00 -24.37 3.14
C TYR A 329 -13.90 -23.35 3.44
N THR A 330 -12.64 -23.66 3.12
CA THR A 330 -11.51 -22.74 3.25
C THR A 330 -11.58 -21.67 2.16
N ARG A 331 -11.31 -20.43 2.52
CA ARG A 331 -11.36 -19.28 1.58
C ARG A 331 -10.02 -18.59 1.45
N SER A 332 -9.88 -17.82 0.39
CA SER A 332 -8.69 -17.10 0.01
C SER A 332 -9.01 -15.64 -0.32
N VAL A 333 -8.28 -14.73 0.30
CA VAL A 333 -8.34 -13.29 0.02
C VAL A 333 -6.97 -12.86 -0.48
N LEU A 334 -6.94 -12.17 -1.62
CA LEU A 334 -5.70 -11.68 -2.22
C LEU A 334 -5.59 -10.16 -2.03
N VAL A 335 -4.54 -9.70 -1.36
CA VAL A 335 -4.28 -8.29 -1.07
C VAL A 335 -3.27 -7.73 -2.08
N ILE A 336 -3.66 -6.65 -2.76
CA ILE A 336 -2.80 -5.88 -3.67
C ILE A 336 -2.19 -4.71 -2.89
N HIS A 337 -0.89 -4.78 -2.61
CA HIS A 337 -0.11 -3.66 -2.06
C HIS A 337 0.55 -2.86 -3.17
N ASN A 338 1.01 -3.51 -4.25
CA ASN A 338 1.52 -2.83 -5.44
C ASN A 338 1.36 -3.64 -6.74
N ILE A 339 0.42 -3.24 -7.60
CA ILE A 339 0.12 -3.86 -8.90
C ILE A 339 1.25 -3.76 -9.95
N ALA A 340 2.27 -2.91 -9.73
CA ALA A 340 3.39 -2.81 -10.67
C ALA A 340 4.25 -4.09 -10.72
N HIS A 341 4.24 -4.89 -9.65
CA HIS A 341 4.95 -6.18 -9.58
C HIS A 341 3.95 -7.33 -9.71
N GLN A 342 4.05 -8.13 -10.77
CA GLN A 342 3.00 -9.07 -11.18
C GLN A 342 3.45 -10.53 -11.40
N GLY A 343 4.74 -10.82 -11.28
CA GLY A 343 5.28 -12.15 -11.62
C GLY A 343 5.07 -12.50 -13.11
N ARG A 344 5.49 -11.62 -14.02
CA ARG A 344 5.38 -11.86 -15.47
C ARG A 344 6.49 -12.81 -15.98
N GLY A 345 6.18 -13.57 -17.02
CA GLY A 345 7.13 -14.45 -17.70
C GLY A 345 6.66 -14.90 -19.09
N PRO A 346 7.49 -15.67 -19.83
CA PRO A 346 7.05 -16.44 -20.99
C PRO A 346 5.98 -17.47 -20.61
N VAL A 347 5.11 -17.83 -21.56
CA VAL A 347 4.02 -18.82 -21.33
C VAL A 347 4.58 -20.19 -20.85
N ASP A 348 5.76 -20.58 -21.33
CA ASP A 348 6.44 -21.82 -20.97
C ASP A 348 6.75 -21.97 -19.46
N ASP A 349 6.80 -20.89 -18.70
CA ASP A 349 6.97 -20.94 -17.23
C ASP A 349 5.79 -21.60 -16.50
N PHE A 350 4.65 -21.79 -17.17
CA PHE A 350 3.56 -22.61 -16.64
C PHE A 350 4.02 -24.05 -16.31
N SER A 351 5.01 -24.58 -17.03
CA SER A 351 5.63 -25.88 -16.71
C SER A 351 6.29 -25.91 -15.32
N LYS A 352 6.82 -24.77 -14.86
CA LYS A 352 7.58 -24.65 -13.60
C LYS A 352 6.71 -24.50 -12.37
N VAL A 353 5.44 -24.08 -12.53
CA VAL A 353 4.51 -23.91 -11.39
C VAL A 353 3.80 -25.17 -10.95
N ASP A 354 3.95 -26.29 -11.66
CA ASP A 354 3.38 -27.59 -11.30
C ASP A 354 1.86 -27.50 -11.02
N LEU A 355 1.10 -27.32 -12.11
CA LEU A 355 -0.37 -27.23 -12.13
C LEU A 355 -0.95 -28.07 -13.29
N PRO A 356 -2.19 -28.57 -13.19
CA PRO A 356 -2.85 -29.29 -14.28
C PRO A 356 -3.00 -28.41 -15.53
N GLY A 357 -2.76 -28.97 -16.73
CA GLY A 357 -2.68 -28.18 -17.99
C GLY A 357 -3.86 -27.25 -18.27
N HIS A 358 -5.08 -27.60 -17.85
CA HIS A 358 -6.28 -26.78 -18.03
C HIS A 358 -6.32 -25.50 -17.17
N TYR A 359 -5.38 -25.31 -16.24
CA TYR A 359 -5.23 -24.07 -15.47
C TYR A 359 -4.45 -22.97 -16.22
N ILE A 360 -3.86 -23.25 -17.39
CA ILE A 360 -2.97 -22.31 -18.11
C ILE A 360 -3.64 -20.98 -18.48
N ASP A 361 -4.93 -20.99 -18.84
CA ASP A 361 -5.64 -19.79 -19.30
C ASP A 361 -6.02 -18.83 -18.15
N LEU A 362 -5.82 -19.24 -16.89
CA LEU A 362 -5.81 -18.29 -15.77
C LEU A 362 -4.56 -17.39 -15.80
N PHE A 363 -3.42 -17.93 -16.23
CA PHE A 363 -2.13 -17.22 -16.29
C PHE A 363 -1.89 -16.51 -17.61
N ARG A 364 -2.43 -17.02 -18.72
CA ARG A 364 -2.28 -16.44 -20.05
C ARG A 364 -2.90 -15.04 -20.09
N MET A 365 -2.13 -14.08 -20.58
CA MET A 365 -2.50 -12.69 -20.82
C MET A 365 -1.92 -12.25 -22.17
N TYR A 366 -2.56 -11.30 -22.83
CA TYR A 366 -2.05 -10.69 -24.07
C TYR A 366 -1.71 -9.22 -23.84
N ASP A 367 -0.50 -8.83 -24.24
CA ASP A 367 -0.03 -7.45 -24.25
C ASP A 367 0.07 -6.97 -25.73
N PRO A 368 -0.56 -5.86 -26.14
CA PRO A 368 -0.49 -5.38 -27.53
C PRO A 368 0.92 -5.08 -28.06
N VAL A 369 1.90 -4.88 -27.16
CA VAL A 369 3.32 -4.66 -27.50
C VAL A 369 4.15 -5.92 -27.24
N GLY A 370 3.87 -6.64 -26.15
CA GLY A 370 4.64 -7.81 -25.71
C GLY A 370 4.19 -9.18 -26.23
N GLY A 371 2.99 -9.30 -26.80
CA GLY A 371 2.37 -10.57 -27.20
C GLY A 371 1.78 -11.37 -26.03
N GLU A 372 1.64 -12.69 -26.21
CA GLU A 372 1.20 -13.58 -25.13
C GLU A 372 2.27 -13.71 -24.03
N HIS A 373 1.84 -13.62 -22.78
CA HIS A 373 2.70 -13.79 -21.62
C HIS A 373 1.97 -14.49 -20.46
N PHE A 374 2.76 -15.05 -19.55
CA PHE A 374 2.33 -15.64 -18.29
C PHE A 374 2.31 -14.56 -17.20
N ASN A 375 1.26 -14.55 -16.36
CA ASN A 375 1.09 -13.56 -15.29
C ASN A 375 0.51 -14.22 -14.03
N ILE A 376 1.32 -14.34 -12.97
CA ILE A 376 0.91 -14.99 -11.71
C ILE A 376 -0.17 -14.17 -11.01
N PHE A 377 -0.04 -12.84 -10.98
CA PHE A 377 -1.00 -11.98 -10.28
C PHE A 377 -2.38 -12.06 -10.95
N ALA A 378 -2.44 -12.13 -12.29
CA ALA A 378 -3.68 -12.34 -13.03
C ALA A 378 -4.40 -13.64 -12.62
N ALA A 379 -3.68 -14.76 -12.52
CA ALA A 379 -4.25 -16.04 -12.10
C ALA A 379 -4.75 -16.01 -10.65
N GLY A 380 -4.01 -15.36 -9.74
CA GLY A 380 -4.43 -15.13 -8.37
C GLY A 380 -5.70 -14.27 -8.27
N LEU A 381 -5.77 -13.17 -9.03
CA LEU A 381 -6.93 -12.27 -9.08
C LEU A 381 -8.18 -12.97 -9.63
N LYS A 382 -8.03 -13.78 -10.69
CA LYS A 382 -9.10 -14.63 -11.21
C LYS A 382 -9.59 -15.64 -10.16
N THR A 383 -8.68 -16.25 -9.40
CA THR A 383 -9.01 -17.43 -8.55
C THR A 383 -9.40 -17.12 -7.10
N ALA A 384 -8.89 -16.04 -6.49
CA ALA A 384 -9.17 -15.73 -5.08
C ALA A 384 -10.67 -15.43 -4.83
N ASP A 385 -11.21 -15.84 -3.68
CA ASP A 385 -12.62 -15.64 -3.33
C ASP A 385 -12.93 -14.15 -3.11
N ARG A 386 -11.99 -13.39 -2.55
CA ARG A 386 -12.02 -11.91 -2.47
C ARG A 386 -10.68 -11.28 -2.85
N VAL A 387 -10.73 -10.01 -3.25
CA VAL A 387 -9.56 -9.18 -3.53
C VAL A 387 -9.64 -7.92 -2.68
N ILE A 388 -8.59 -7.61 -1.93
CA ILE A 388 -8.45 -6.35 -1.19
C ILE A 388 -7.33 -5.54 -1.83
N THR A 389 -7.41 -4.22 -1.76
CA THR A 389 -6.27 -3.34 -2.01
C THR A 389 -6.20 -2.23 -0.97
N VAL A 390 -5.04 -1.59 -0.85
CA VAL A 390 -4.67 -0.80 0.33
C VAL A 390 -5.23 0.65 0.38
N SER A 391 -6.21 0.99 -0.47
CA SER A 391 -7.11 2.16 -0.34
C SER A 391 -8.30 2.09 -1.31
N HIS A 392 -9.35 2.91 -1.13
CA HIS A 392 -10.50 3.00 -2.03
C HIS A 392 -10.16 3.79 -3.30
N GLY A 393 -9.43 4.90 -3.18
CA GLY A 393 -8.88 5.65 -4.31
C GLY A 393 -8.08 4.75 -5.24
N TYR A 394 -7.18 3.93 -4.69
CA TYR A 394 -6.42 2.96 -5.47
C TYR A 394 -7.31 1.83 -6.03
N ALA A 395 -8.33 1.37 -5.30
CA ALA A 395 -9.32 0.41 -5.82
C ALA A 395 -10.14 0.95 -7.02
N TRP A 396 -10.18 2.27 -7.22
CA TRP A 396 -10.70 2.89 -8.44
C TRP A 396 -9.62 2.99 -9.52
N GLU A 397 -8.41 3.47 -9.18
CA GLU A 397 -7.28 3.60 -10.13
C GLU A 397 -6.89 2.26 -10.78
N LEU A 398 -6.95 1.15 -10.03
CA LEU A 398 -6.71 -0.21 -10.54
C LEU A 398 -7.63 -0.62 -11.70
N LYS A 399 -8.75 0.05 -11.89
CA LYS A 399 -9.72 -0.20 -12.97
C LYS A 399 -9.41 0.60 -14.24
N THR A 400 -8.52 1.58 -14.18
CA THR A 400 -8.10 2.37 -15.35
C THR A 400 -6.92 1.71 -16.06
N SER A 401 -6.74 1.99 -17.36
CA SER A 401 -5.61 1.50 -18.16
C SER A 401 -4.25 1.88 -17.53
N GLU A 402 -4.17 3.11 -17.02
CA GLU A 402 -3.01 3.74 -16.40
C GLU A 402 -2.70 3.15 -15.01
N GLY A 403 -3.68 3.10 -14.11
CA GLY A 403 -3.50 2.68 -12.73
C GLY A 403 -3.51 1.16 -12.51
N GLY A 404 -4.12 0.40 -13.43
CA GLY A 404 -4.18 -1.06 -13.37
C GLY A 404 -3.00 -1.80 -14.02
N TRP A 405 -2.00 -1.10 -14.59
CA TRP A 405 -0.76 -1.70 -15.17
C TRP A 405 -1.03 -2.93 -16.07
N GLY A 406 -1.99 -2.81 -17.00
CA GLY A 406 -2.40 -3.90 -17.90
C GLY A 406 -3.29 -4.99 -17.29
N LEU A 407 -3.48 -5.04 -15.97
CA LEU A 407 -4.41 -5.96 -15.30
C LEU A 407 -5.83 -5.39 -15.14
N HIS A 408 -6.05 -4.13 -15.57
CA HIS A 408 -7.35 -3.44 -15.48
C HIS A 408 -8.53 -4.22 -16.09
N GLY A 409 -8.32 -4.98 -17.18
CA GLY A 409 -9.36 -5.86 -17.74
C GLY A 409 -9.82 -6.92 -16.73
N VAL A 410 -8.87 -7.74 -16.25
CA VAL A 410 -9.09 -8.77 -15.21
C VAL A 410 -9.70 -8.17 -13.94
N ILE A 411 -9.26 -6.97 -13.54
CA ILE A 411 -9.77 -6.29 -12.35
C ILE A 411 -11.21 -5.78 -12.54
N ASN A 412 -11.60 -5.34 -13.75
CA ASN A 412 -12.98 -4.97 -14.05
C ASN A 412 -13.91 -6.19 -14.17
N GLU A 413 -13.44 -7.30 -14.77
CA GLU A 413 -14.17 -8.60 -14.74
C GLU A 413 -14.43 -9.07 -13.31
N ASN A 414 -13.45 -8.86 -12.41
CA ASN A 414 -13.48 -9.30 -11.02
C ASN A 414 -13.89 -8.20 -10.02
N HIS A 415 -14.45 -7.07 -10.49
CA HIS A 415 -14.70 -5.89 -9.64
C HIS A 415 -15.65 -6.16 -8.46
N TRP A 416 -16.59 -7.10 -8.63
CA TRP A 416 -17.59 -7.49 -7.63
C TRP A 416 -17.00 -8.10 -6.35
N LYS A 417 -15.73 -8.54 -6.40
CA LYS A 417 -14.99 -9.07 -5.25
C LYS A 417 -13.80 -8.19 -4.82
N LEU A 418 -13.61 -7.02 -5.45
CA LEU A 418 -12.59 -6.04 -5.07
C LEU A 418 -13.11 -5.11 -3.96
N SER A 419 -12.28 -4.82 -2.96
CA SER A 419 -12.55 -3.80 -1.93
C SER A 419 -11.28 -3.01 -1.58
N GLY A 420 -11.44 -1.73 -1.28
CA GLY A 420 -10.35 -0.88 -0.78
C GLY A 420 -10.38 -0.79 0.74
N ILE A 421 -9.24 -1.00 1.41
CA ILE A 421 -9.10 -0.80 2.86
C ILE A 421 -7.79 -0.06 3.10
N VAL A 422 -7.89 1.16 3.61
CA VAL A 422 -6.72 1.96 4.02
C VAL A 422 -5.96 1.25 5.15
N ASN A 423 -4.64 1.18 5.03
CA ASN A 423 -3.78 0.59 6.06
C ASN A 423 -3.73 1.44 7.33
N GLY A 424 -3.58 0.79 8.48
CA GLY A 424 -3.19 1.48 9.72
C GLY A 424 -1.67 1.67 9.82
N ILE A 425 -1.23 2.30 10.91
CA ILE A 425 0.19 2.33 11.32
C ILE A 425 0.38 1.68 12.69
N ASP A 426 1.62 1.25 12.98
CA ASP A 426 2.00 0.83 14.33
C ASP A 426 2.28 2.07 15.19
N THR A 427 1.37 2.35 16.13
CA THR A 427 1.43 3.49 17.05
C THR A 427 2.32 3.23 18.28
N GLN A 428 3.03 2.10 18.34
CA GLN A 428 4.14 1.90 19.28
C GLN A 428 5.46 2.42 18.70
N ASP A 429 5.70 2.17 17.41
CA ASP A 429 6.87 2.64 16.66
C ASP A 429 6.72 4.13 16.28
N TRP A 430 5.62 4.48 15.60
CA TRP A 430 5.35 5.82 15.07
C TRP A 430 4.39 6.61 15.95
N HIS A 431 4.88 7.16 17.06
CA HIS A 431 4.10 8.04 17.93
C HIS A 431 4.97 9.00 18.76
N PRO A 432 4.82 10.34 18.63
CA PRO A 432 5.80 11.31 19.12
C PRO A 432 5.99 11.30 20.65
N SER A 433 5.00 10.84 21.43
CA SER A 433 5.11 10.79 22.90
C SER A 433 5.96 9.63 23.44
N ARG A 434 6.28 8.63 22.61
CA ARG A 434 6.98 7.39 23.02
C ARG A 434 8.17 7.02 22.14
N ASP A 435 8.23 7.55 20.92
CA ASP A 435 9.30 7.41 19.92
C ASP A 435 10.71 7.40 20.57
N VAL A 436 11.51 6.38 20.26
CA VAL A 436 12.85 6.18 20.81
C VAL A 436 13.91 7.11 20.21
N HIS A 437 13.71 7.60 18.98
CA HIS A 437 14.64 8.45 18.26
C HIS A 437 14.59 9.93 18.68
N LEU A 438 13.53 10.33 19.41
CA LEU A 438 13.33 11.69 19.93
C LEU A 438 13.86 11.90 21.37
N LYS A 439 14.56 10.93 21.96
CA LYS A 439 15.02 10.95 23.37
C LYS A 439 16.43 11.52 23.58
N THR A 440 17.10 11.93 22.50
CA THR A 440 18.52 12.32 22.50
C THR A 440 18.79 13.47 21.51
N ASP A 441 20.03 13.96 21.48
CA ASP A 441 20.56 14.94 20.51
C ASP A 441 19.82 16.31 20.47
N GLY A 442 19.01 16.61 21.49
CA GLY A 442 18.24 17.85 21.60
C GLY A 442 16.76 17.75 21.17
N TYR A 443 16.33 16.57 20.70
CA TYR A 443 14.92 16.27 20.48
C TYR A 443 14.18 16.05 21.80
N THR A 444 12.84 16.07 21.76
CA THR A 444 11.98 15.63 22.86
C THR A 444 10.82 14.79 22.32
N ASN A 445 10.33 13.85 23.15
CA ASN A 445 8.98 13.33 22.98
C ASN A 445 7.94 14.43 23.26
N TYR A 446 6.77 14.34 22.59
CA TYR A 446 5.67 15.29 22.77
C TYR A 446 4.29 14.66 22.46
N SER A 447 3.24 15.34 22.91
CA SER A 447 1.83 14.96 22.79
C SER A 447 1.03 16.08 22.12
N ILE A 448 -0.28 15.90 21.92
CA ILE A 448 -1.15 16.93 21.33
C ILE A 448 -1.30 18.16 22.27
N GLU A 449 -1.13 18.00 23.58
CA GLU A 449 -1.09 19.09 24.56
C GLU A 449 0.24 19.87 24.45
N THR A 450 1.36 19.16 24.38
CA THR A 450 2.72 19.73 24.41
C THR A 450 3.29 20.10 23.02
N LEU A 451 2.51 19.87 21.95
CA LEU A 451 2.81 20.17 20.55
C LEU A 451 3.50 21.53 20.32
N LYS A 452 2.99 22.60 20.97
CA LYS A 452 3.51 23.98 20.83
C LYS A 452 4.96 24.16 21.28
N ILE A 453 5.47 23.26 22.12
CA ILE A 453 6.81 23.34 22.71
C ILE A 453 7.69 22.26 22.08
N GLY A 454 7.23 21.01 22.07
CA GLY A 454 8.02 19.87 21.63
C GLY A 454 8.32 19.85 20.13
N LYS A 455 7.37 20.26 19.29
CA LYS A 455 7.60 20.27 17.84
C LYS A 455 8.62 21.35 17.40
N PRO A 456 8.55 22.60 17.88
CA PRO A 456 9.63 23.58 17.64
C PRO A 456 11.00 23.16 18.20
N GLN A 457 11.05 22.40 19.31
CA GLN A 457 12.30 21.84 19.83
C GLN A 457 12.88 20.78 18.89
N CYS A 458 12.06 19.82 18.42
CA CYS A 458 12.47 18.83 17.42
C CYS A 458 12.90 19.47 16.09
N LYS A 459 12.25 20.56 15.68
CA LYS A 459 12.63 21.38 14.52
C LYS A 459 14.01 22.01 14.69
N ALA A 460 14.26 22.66 15.82
CA ALA A 460 15.56 23.28 16.12
C ALA A 460 16.68 22.23 16.25
N ALA A 461 16.39 21.06 16.81
CA ALA A 461 17.31 19.93 16.85
C ALA A 461 17.64 19.41 15.45
N LEU A 462 16.64 19.26 14.56
CA LEU A 462 16.82 18.83 13.17
C LEU A 462 17.60 19.84 12.33
N GLN A 463 17.32 21.14 12.49
CA GLN A 463 18.11 22.20 11.86
C GLN A 463 19.58 22.12 12.32
N LYS A 464 19.83 21.90 13.61
CA LYS A 464 21.20 21.76 14.15
C LYS A 464 21.91 20.47 13.70
N GLU A 465 21.23 19.31 13.72
CA GLU A 465 21.80 18.02 13.27
C GLU A 465 22.20 18.05 11.81
N LEU A 466 21.39 18.71 10.96
CA LEU A 466 21.66 18.85 9.53
C LEU A 466 22.48 20.09 9.17
N GLY A 467 22.95 20.89 10.15
CA GLY A 467 23.74 22.10 9.86
C GLY A 467 23.01 23.14 9.00
N LEU A 468 21.71 23.31 9.21
CA LEU A 468 20.91 24.43 8.71
C LEU A 468 20.89 25.57 9.75
N PRO A 469 20.65 26.83 9.33
CA PRO A 469 20.34 27.92 10.26
C PRO A 469 19.14 27.56 11.14
N VAL A 470 19.32 27.62 12.46
CA VAL A 470 18.25 27.34 13.43
C VAL A 470 17.26 28.52 13.44
N ARG A 471 16.10 28.32 12.81
CA ARG A 471 15.07 29.34 12.57
C ARG A 471 13.69 28.73 12.83
N GLY A 472 13.05 29.11 13.93
CA GLY A 472 11.70 28.64 14.28
C GLY A 472 10.60 29.26 13.40
N ASP A 473 10.88 30.43 12.84
CA ASP A 473 10.01 31.31 12.06
C ASP A 473 9.74 30.84 10.61
N VAL A 474 10.72 30.19 9.96
CA VAL A 474 10.55 29.65 8.59
C VAL A 474 9.98 28.25 8.61
N PRO A 475 9.04 27.89 7.72
CA PRO A 475 8.57 26.52 7.62
C PRO A 475 9.66 25.60 7.07
N LEU A 476 9.83 24.46 7.71
CA LEU A 476 10.72 23.37 7.32
C LEU A 476 9.91 22.30 6.57
N ILE A 477 10.23 22.13 5.29
CA ILE A 477 9.62 21.14 4.40
C ILE A 477 10.47 19.87 4.40
N GLY A 478 9.87 18.73 4.71
CA GLY A 478 10.49 17.41 4.60
C GLY A 478 10.03 16.67 3.35
N PHE A 479 10.92 15.88 2.74
CA PHE A 479 10.60 14.81 1.80
C PHE A 479 11.28 13.52 2.27
N ILE A 480 10.56 12.40 2.26
CA ILE A 480 11.07 11.08 2.62
C ILE A 480 10.56 10.06 1.59
N GLY A 481 11.45 9.43 0.83
CA GLY A 481 11.05 8.44 -0.17
C GLY A 481 12.20 7.82 -0.97
N ARG A 482 11.88 6.81 -1.80
CA ARG A 482 12.77 6.32 -2.85
C ARG A 482 12.97 7.41 -3.91
N LEU A 483 14.18 7.52 -4.45
CA LEU A 483 14.53 8.48 -5.48
C LEU A 483 14.27 7.88 -6.87
N ASP A 484 13.02 7.95 -7.28
CA ASP A 484 12.51 7.46 -8.56
C ASP A 484 11.31 8.29 -9.06
N HIS A 485 10.83 7.94 -10.27
CA HIS A 485 9.70 8.58 -10.92
C HIS A 485 8.33 8.24 -10.29
N GLN A 486 8.23 7.18 -9.47
CA GLN A 486 7.00 6.87 -8.73
C GLN A 486 6.75 7.95 -7.67
N LYS A 487 7.82 8.40 -6.98
CA LYS A 487 7.76 9.39 -5.90
C LYS A 487 7.76 10.85 -6.35
N GLY A 488 7.74 11.13 -7.66
CA GLY A 488 7.59 12.49 -8.19
C GLY A 488 8.79 13.40 -7.93
N VAL A 489 10.00 12.83 -7.86
CA VAL A 489 11.24 13.57 -7.55
C VAL A 489 11.62 14.55 -8.68
N ASP A 490 11.17 14.27 -9.90
CA ASP A 490 11.14 15.16 -11.06
C ASP A 490 10.25 16.40 -10.82
N ILE A 491 9.02 16.19 -10.33
CA ILE A 491 8.07 17.27 -10.02
C ILE A 491 8.60 18.15 -8.87
N LEU A 492 9.26 17.52 -7.88
CA LEU A 492 9.98 18.19 -6.81
C LEU A 492 11.11 19.06 -7.37
N ALA A 493 11.93 18.54 -8.28
CA ALA A 493 13.06 19.27 -8.88
C ALA A 493 12.63 20.54 -9.60
N GLU A 494 11.56 20.47 -10.41
CA GLU A 494 10.97 21.62 -11.08
C GLU A 494 10.43 22.68 -10.09
N ALA A 495 9.97 22.25 -8.91
CA ALA A 495 9.46 23.14 -7.87
C ALA A 495 10.54 23.75 -6.95
N ILE A 496 11.75 23.16 -6.85
CA ILE A 496 12.82 23.67 -5.99
C ILE A 496 13.23 25.12 -6.32
N PRO A 497 13.43 25.53 -7.58
CA PRO A 497 13.73 26.92 -7.92
C PRO A 497 12.71 27.94 -7.36
N TRP A 498 11.41 27.60 -7.40
CA TRP A 498 10.37 28.43 -6.79
C TRP A 498 10.44 28.42 -5.26
N MET A 499 10.63 27.24 -4.64
CA MET A 499 10.80 27.12 -3.18
C MET A 499 12.01 27.91 -2.69
N MET A 500 13.12 27.97 -3.43
CA MET A 500 14.32 28.72 -3.03
C MET A 500 14.14 30.24 -3.10
N GLY A 501 13.19 30.72 -3.92
CA GLY A 501 12.69 32.10 -3.89
C GLY A 501 11.82 32.43 -2.67
N GLN A 502 11.33 31.43 -1.93
CA GLN A 502 10.58 31.60 -0.69
C GLN A 502 11.50 31.58 0.54
N ASP A 503 11.09 32.23 1.64
CA ASP A 503 11.75 32.04 2.94
C ASP A 503 11.21 30.76 3.60
N VAL A 504 11.90 29.65 3.32
CA VAL A 504 11.61 28.26 3.73
C VAL A 504 12.92 27.48 3.87
N GLN A 505 12.87 26.30 4.48
CA GLN A 505 13.94 25.30 4.41
C GLN A 505 13.40 23.97 3.87
N LEU A 506 14.26 23.16 3.25
CA LEU A 506 13.95 21.89 2.60
C LEU A 506 14.96 20.81 3.03
N VAL A 507 14.43 19.69 3.55
CA VAL A 507 15.20 18.51 3.94
C VAL A 507 14.68 17.31 3.17
N MET A 508 15.57 16.58 2.49
CA MET A 508 15.22 15.44 1.64
C MET A 508 15.99 14.20 2.08
N LEU A 509 15.28 13.10 2.35
CA LEU A 509 15.85 11.80 2.73
C LEU A 509 15.45 10.73 1.70
N GLY A 510 16.43 10.05 1.11
CA GLY A 510 16.16 8.99 0.16
C GLY A 510 17.40 8.36 -0.47
N THR A 511 17.18 7.27 -1.21
CA THR A 511 18.14 6.64 -2.13
C THR A 511 17.39 6.14 -3.36
N GLY A 512 18.08 5.96 -4.48
CA GLY A 512 17.45 5.42 -5.69
C GLY A 512 18.35 5.46 -6.90
N ARG A 513 17.98 6.26 -7.90
CA ARG A 513 18.78 6.45 -9.11
C ARG A 513 19.89 7.49 -8.89
N ASP A 514 21.09 7.19 -9.38
CA ASP A 514 22.27 8.05 -9.27
C ASP A 514 22.03 9.47 -9.81
N ASP A 515 21.27 9.61 -10.91
CA ASP A 515 20.99 10.90 -11.55
C ASP A 515 20.08 11.81 -10.69
N LEU A 516 19.12 11.20 -9.98
CA LEU A 516 18.29 11.91 -9.01
C LEU A 516 19.06 12.23 -7.72
N GLU A 517 19.95 11.35 -7.29
CA GLU A 517 20.84 11.61 -6.14
C GLU A 517 21.85 12.74 -6.41
N GLU A 518 22.45 12.78 -7.59
CA GLU A 518 23.35 13.86 -8.02
C GLU A 518 22.58 15.19 -8.10
N MET A 519 21.36 15.19 -8.65
CA MET A 519 20.49 16.35 -8.68
C MET A 519 20.20 16.91 -7.27
N LEU A 520 19.91 16.06 -6.28
CA LEU A 520 19.70 16.54 -4.90
C LEU A 520 20.97 17.14 -4.29
N LYS A 521 22.12 16.47 -4.47
CA LYS A 521 23.45 16.98 -4.04
C LYS A 521 23.76 18.34 -4.67
N ASN A 522 23.39 18.54 -5.93
CA ASN A 522 23.56 19.80 -6.65
C ASN A 522 22.66 20.92 -6.09
N PHE A 523 21.39 20.66 -5.77
CA PHE A 523 20.53 21.67 -5.13
C PHE A 523 21.05 22.07 -3.73
N GLU A 524 21.53 21.10 -2.94
CA GLU A 524 22.20 21.40 -1.67
C GLU A 524 23.46 22.27 -1.87
N HIS A 525 24.30 21.97 -2.85
CA HIS A 525 25.53 22.72 -3.10
C HIS A 525 25.26 24.21 -3.34
N HIS A 526 24.23 24.53 -4.12
CA HIS A 526 23.83 25.91 -4.46
C HIS A 526 23.06 26.63 -3.35
N HIS A 527 22.38 25.89 -2.46
CA HIS A 527 21.47 26.47 -1.46
C HIS A 527 21.75 25.97 -0.03
N ARG A 528 23.02 25.90 0.36
CA ARG A 528 23.48 25.29 1.64
C ARG A 528 22.84 25.83 2.93
N GLU A 529 22.21 27.00 2.91
CA GLU A 529 21.50 27.59 4.07
C GLU A 529 20.00 27.27 4.09
N LYS A 530 19.45 26.72 2.99
CA LYS A 530 18.03 26.34 2.84
C LYS A 530 17.82 24.85 2.58
N VAL A 531 18.74 24.16 1.92
CA VAL A 531 18.57 22.78 1.42
C VAL A 531 19.57 21.83 2.06
N ARG A 532 19.08 20.66 2.50
CA ARG A 532 19.89 19.49 2.88
C ARG A 532 19.36 18.22 2.24
N SER A 533 20.28 17.41 1.74
CA SER A 533 20.03 16.12 1.09
C SER A 533 20.74 14.99 1.84
N TRP A 534 19.96 14.17 2.56
CA TRP A 534 20.47 12.93 3.14
C TRP A 534 20.29 11.80 2.12
N VAL A 535 21.34 11.52 1.36
CA VAL A 535 21.39 10.35 0.50
C VAL A 535 21.76 9.12 1.33
N GLY A 536 20.76 8.28 1.58
CA GLY A 536 20.86 7.11 2.46
C GLY A 536 19.51 6.69 3.04
N PHE A 537 19.38 5.43 3.45
CA PHE A 537 18.25 4.98 4.25
C PHE A 537 18.60 5.07 5.75
N SER A 538 17.76 5.73 6.55
CA SER A 538 17.96 5.83 8.01
C SER A 538 16.62 6.03 8.72
N VAL A 539 16.20 5.02 9.49
CA VAL A 539 14.96 5.07 10.30
C VAL A 539 15.04 6.21 11.32
N LYS A 540 16.16 6.32 12.05
CA LYS A 540 16.40 7.41 13.02
C LYS A 540 16.17 8.80 12.40
N VAL A 541 16.68 9.04 11.19
CA VAL A 541 16.54 10.33 10.49
C VAL A 541 15.12 10.50 9.93
N ALA A 542 14.45 9.44 9.46
CA ALA A 542 13.06 9.51 9.01
C ALA A 542 12.09 9.92 10.13
N HIS A 543 12.21 9.33 11.33
CA HIS A 543 11.42 9.75 12.50
C HIS A 543 11.71 11.21 12.88
N ARG A 544 12.98 11.62 12.84
CA ARG A 544 13.41 12.99 13.18
C ARG A 544 12.94 14.04 12.18
N ILE A 545 12.91 13.74 10.88
CA ILE A 545 12.29 14.59 9.86
C ILE A 545 10.79 14.69 10.10
N THR A 546 10.11 13.55 10.30
CA THR A 546 8.66 13.51 10.55
C THR A 546 8.27 14.26 11.84
N ALA A 547 9.13 14.30 12.85
CA ALA A 547 8.94 15.12 14.05
C ALA A 547 9.28 16.61 13.83
N GLY A 548 10.42 16.92 13.22
CA GLY A 548 10.96 18.29 13.13
C GLY A 548 10.43 19.14 11.98
N ALA A 549 9.94 18.54 10.89
CA ALA A 549 9.35 19.29 9.78
C ALA A 549 8.00 19.90 10.15
N ASP A 550 7.68 21.06 9.58
CA ASP A 550 6.33 21.65 9.63
C ASP A 550 5.43 21.02 8.55
N ILE A 551 6.00 20.75 7.37
CA ILE A 551 5.34 20.23 6.18
C ILE A 551 6.02 18.91 5.75
N LEU A 552 5.25 17.90 5.34
CA LEU A 552 5.78 16.74 4.61
C LEU A 552 5.25 16.70 3.18
N LEU A 553 6.15 16.70 2.20
CA LEU A 553 5.83 16.71 0.77
C LEU A 553 5.77 15.28 0.21
N MET A 554 4.69 14.94 -0.48
CA MET A 554 4.55 13.66 -1.19
C MET A 554 3.97 13.87 -2.60
N PRO A 555 4.79 14.29 -3.58
CA PRO A 555 4.36 14.53 -4.96
C PRO A 555 4.24 13.24 -5.79
N SER A 556 4.01 12.08 -5.15
CA SER A 556 4.01 10.76 -5.78
C SER A 556 3.06 10.69 -6.99
N ARG A 557 3.60 10.28 -8.15
CA ARG A 557 2.79 9.99 -9.34
C ARG A 557 1.83 8.82 -9.10
N PHE A 558 2.18 7.91 -8.20
CA PHE A 558 1.41 6.71 -7.88
C PHE A 558 1.68 6.23 -6.44
N GLU A 559 0.65 6.12 -5.60
CA GLU A 559 0.80 5.77 -4.18
C GLU A 559 -0.36 4.89 -3.66
N PRO A 560 -0.24 3.55 -3.74
CA PRO A 560 -1.29 2.60 -3.35
C PRO A 560 -2.00 2.87 -2.02
N CYS A 561 -1.21 3.20 -0.99
CA CYS A 561 -1.69 3.69 0.30
C CYS A 561 -0.88 4.93 0.73
N GLY A 562 0.45 4.76 0.78
CA GLY A 562 1.33 5.68 1.51
C GLY A 562 1.21 5.47 3.02
N LEU A 563 2.35 5.50 3.73
CA LEU A 563 2.39 5.49 5.20
C LEU A 563 2.93 6.82 5.76
N ASN A 564 3.81 7.49 5.01
CA ASN A 564 4.51 8.70 5.47
C ASN A 564 3.55 9.87 5.78
N GLN A 565 2.40 9.97 5.10
CA GLN A 565 1.37 10.96 5.42
C GLN A 565 0.61 10.61 6.72
N LEU A 566 0.45 9.33 7.03
CA LEU A 566 -0.14 8.87 8.30
C LEU A 566 0.82 9.19 9.46
N TYR A 567 2.10 8.89 9.28
CA TYR A 567 3.16 9.28 10.22
C TYR A 567 3.21 10.81 10.41
N ALA A 568 3.13 11.59 9.31
CA ALA A 568 3.12 13.05 9.37
C ALA A 568 1.98 13.58 10.26
N MET A 569 0.74 13.10 10.04
CA MET A 569 -0.43 13.53 10.80
C MET A 569 -0.31 13.21 12.30
N VAL A 570 0.16 12.00 12.68
CA VAL A 570 0.38 11.65 14.09
C VAL A 570 1.48 12.49 14.77
N TYR A 571 2.44 13.02 14.01
CA TYR A 571 3.50 13.89 14.51
C TYR A 571 3.18 15.40 14.37
N GLY A 572 1.95 15.74 13.98
CA GLY A 572 1.53 17.14 13.78
C GLY A 572 2.27 17.84 12.64
N THR A 573 2.75 17.09 11.65
CA THR A 573 3.37 17.58 10.42
C THR A 573 2.32 17.59 9.33
N VAL A 574 2.17 18.71 8.63
CA VAL A 574 1.07 18.89 7.66
C VAL A 574 1.46 18.26 6.31
N PRO A 575 0.75 17.23 5.83
CA PRO A 575 1.05 16.63 4.54
C PRO A 575 0.58 17.51 3.37
N VAL A 576 1.43 17.65 2.34
CA VAL A 576 1.13 18.31 1.07
C VAL A 576 1.38 17.28 -0.05
N VAL A 577 0.31 16.80 -0.68
CA VAL A 577 0.31 15.53 -1.42
C VAL A 577 -0.32 15.63 -2.81
N HIS A 578 0.11 14.77 -3.72
CA HIS A 578 -0.64 14.50 -4.95
C HIS A 578 -1.87 13.63 -4.64
N ALA A 579 -3.02 13.95 -5.23
CA ALA A 579 -4.33 13.36 -4.90
C ALA A 579 -4.57 11.98 -5.55
N VAL A 580 -3.64 11.04 -5.36
CA VAL A 580 -3.68 9.66 -5.89
C VAL A 580 -3.76 8.61 -4.80
N GLY A 581 -4.29 7.44 -5.15
CA GLY A 581 -4.35 6.23 -4.33
C GLY A 581 -4.81 6.51 -2.90
N GLY A 582 -4.01 6.09 -1.91
CA GLY A 582 -4.34 6.31 -0.51
C GLY A 582 -4.04 7.71 0.01
N LEU A 583 -3.25 8.53 -0.70
CA LEU A 583 -3.05 9.93 -0.32
C LEU A 583 -4.36 10.71 -0.46
N ARG A 584 -5.15 10.39 -1.50
CA ARG A 584 -6.50 10.92 -1.71
C ARG A 584 -7.50 10.50 -0.64
N ASP A 585 -7.40 9.26 -0.15
CA ASP A 585 -8.27 8.73 0.91
C ASP A 585 -7.94 9.29 2.31
N THR A 586 -6.66 9.62 2.55
CA THR A 586 -6.13 9.91 3.91
C THR A 586 -5.84 11.37 4.18
N VAL A 587 -5.60 12.18 3.15
CA VAL A 587 -5.37 13.63 3.29
C VAL A 587 -6.58 14.39 2.77
N GLN A 588 -7.56 14.61 3.66
CA GLN A 588 -8.63 15.57 3.36
C GLN A 588 -8.00 16.98 3.21
N PRO A 589 -8.21 17.67 2.08
CA PRO A 589 -7.69 19.03 1.89
C PRO A 589 -8.30 20.00 2.90
N PHE A 590 -7.49 20.93 3.38
CA PHE A 590 -7.90 21.96 4.31
C PHE A 590 -8.87 22.96 3.67
N ASP A 591 -10.03 23.14 4.29
CA ASP A 591 -10.98 24.19 3.95
C ASP A 591 -10.98 25.28 5.04
N PRO A 592 -10.53 26.52 4.74
CA PRO A 592 -10.52 27.62 5.69
C PRO A 592 -11.91 28.15 6.03
N TYR A 593 -12.97 27.82 5.27
CA TYR A 593 -14.32 28.27 5.58
C TYR A 593 -15.03 27.40 6.63
N SER A 594 -14.78 26.08 6.61
CA SER A 594 -15.31 25.13 7.60
C SER A 594 -14.33 24.74 8.72
N GLU A 595 -13.06 25.17 8.64
CA GLU A 595 -11.97 24.72 9.53
C GLU A 595 -11.90 23.18 9.61
N SER A 596 -12.01 22.54 8.45
CA SER A 596 -11.95 21.08 8.29
C SER A 596 -10.78 20.65 7.39
N GLY A 597 -10.44 19.36 7.39
CA GLY A 597 -9.28 18.84 6.67
C GLY A 597 -7.96 18.93 7.44
N VAL A 598 -6.97 18.18 6.94
CA VAL A 598 -5.75 17.76 7.65
C VAL A 598 -4.45 17.99 6.86
N GLY A 599 -4.54 18.40 5.60
CA GLY A 599 -3.38 18.72 4.76
C GLY A 599 -3.76 19.50 3.50
N TRP A 600 -2.90 19.49 2.48
CA TRP A 600 -3.19 20.06 1.17
C TRP A 600 -3.01 19.03 0.06
N THR A 601 -3.89 19.07 -0.94
CA THR A 601 -3.88 18.13 -2.07
C THR A 601 -3.77 18.87 -3.40
N PHE A 602 -3.10 18.28 -4.40
CA PHE A 602 -3.11 18.76 -5.78
C PHE A 602 -3.42 17.64 -6.77
N ASN A 603 -4.09 17.97 -7.88
CA ASN A 603 -4.85 17.00 -8.68
C ASN A 603 -4.15 16.48 -9.96
N ARG A 604 -2.99 17.02 -10.31
CA ARG A 604 -2.19 16.58 -11.47
C ARG A 604 -0.72 16.56 -11.09
N ALA A 605 0.01 15.56 -11.58
CA ALA A 605 1.42 15.34 -11.29
C ALA A 605 2.32 16.31 -12.11
N GLU A 606 2.18 17.61 -11.83
CA GLU A 606 2.73 18.76 -12.55
C GLU A 606 3.27 19.79 -11.54
N ALA A 607 4.45 20.35 -11.77
CA ALA A 607 5.11 21.21 -10.77
C ALA A 607 4.33 22.50 -10.42
N GLY A 608 3.61 23.08 -11.39
CA GLY A 608 2.74 24.24 -11.14
C GLY A 608 1.59 23.96 -10.17
N GLN A 609 1.06 22.73 -10.15
CA GLN A 609 -0.01 22.32 -9.23
C GLN A 609 0.53 22.08 -7.81
N LEU A 610 1.72 21.46 -7.72
CA LEU A 610 2.49 21.35 -6.48
C LEU A 610 2.81 22.74 -5.88
N ILE A 611 3.32 23.66 -6.70
CA ILE A 611 3.62 25.05 -6.31
C ILE A 611 2.37 25.77 -5.79
N HIS A 612 1.22 25.61 -6.44
CA HIS A 612 -0.04 26.23 -5.99
C HIS A 612 -0.50 25.71 -4.62
N ALA A 613 -0.54 24.39 -4.42
CA ALA A 613 -0.94 23.79 -3.14
C ALA A 613 0.05 24.12 -2.02
N LEU A 614 1.35 24.09 -2.29
CA LEU A 614 2.39 24.47 -1.34
C LEU A 614 2.36 25.97 -1.03
N GLY A 615 2.06 26.84 -2.01
CA GLY A 615 1.88 28.28 -1.81
C GLY A 615 0.76 28.59 -0.81
N ASN A 616 -0.40 27.96 -0.98
CA ASN A 616 -1.52 28.09 -0.03
C ASN A 616 -1.16 27.54 1.36
N CYS A 617 -0.46 26.40 1.42
CA CYS A 617 0.04 25.84 2.68
C CYS A 617 1.01 26.79 3.42
N LEU A 618 1.94 27.41 2.68
CA LEU A 618 2.89 28.40 3.22
C LEU A 618 2.19 29.71 3.65
N LEU A 619 1.11 30.12 2.97
CA LEU A 619 0.27 31.24 3.39
C LEU A 619 -0.42 30.96 4.73
N THR A 620 -1.07 29.80 4.86
CA THR A 620 -1.68 29.36 6.13
C THR A 620 -0.62 29.27 7.24
N TYR A 621 0.57 28.74 6.94
CA TYR A 621 1.68 28.70 7.91
C TYR A 621 2.10 30.09 8.40
N ARG A 622 2.20 31.07 7.50
CA ARG A 622 2.72 32.40 7.81
C ARG A 622 1.69 33.26 8.55
N GLU A 623 0.47 33.34 8.02
CA GLU A 623 -0.54 34.33 8.44
C GLU A 623 -1.62 33.75 9.36
N TYR A 624 -1.96 32.47 9.21
CA TYR A 624 -3.14 31.85 9.85
C TYR A 624 -2.74 30.83 10.94
N LYS A 625 -1.96 31.29 11.93
CA LYS A 625 -1.38 30.43 12.99
C LYS A 625 -2.40 29.59 13.78
N THR A 626 -3.60 30.11 14.01
CA THR A 626 -4.69 29.37 14.70
C THR A 626 -5.21 28.21 13.84
N SER A 627 -5.49 28.47 12.56
CA SER A 627 -5.89 27.47 11.57
C SER A 627 -4.80 26.40 11.39
N TRP A 628 -3.54 26.81 11.36
CA TRP A 628 -2.40 25.89 11.31
C TRP A 628 -2.37 24.92 12.50
N GLU A 629 -2.50 25.43 13.73
CA GLU A 629 -2.63 24.58 14.91
C GLU A 629 -3.87 23.66 14.82
N GLY A 630 -4.98 24.16 14.28
CA GLY A 630 -6.17 23.37 13.99
C GLY A 630 -5.88 22.18 13.07
N ILE A 631 -5.19 22.38 11.95
CA ILE A 631 -4.77 21.32 11.02
C ILE A 631 -3.91 20.28 11.76
N GLN A 632 -2.90 20.73 12.52
CA GLN A 632 -2.00 19.83 13.25
C GLN A 632 -2.75 19.00 14.31
N ARG A 633 -3.65 19.62 15.08
CA ARG A 633 -4.46 18.94 16.09
C ARG A 633 -5.43 17.94 15.44
N ARG A 634 -6.14 18.33 14.38
CA ARG A 634 -7.04 17.42 13.63
C ARG A 634 -6.27 16.22 13.08
N GLY A 635 -5.06 16.42 12.58
CA GLY A 635 -4.15 15.34 12.16
C GLY A 635 -3.79 14.38 13.30
N MET A 636 -3.34 14.92 14.45
CA MET A 636 -2.92 14.12 15.61
C MET A 636 -4.07 13.41 16.34
N SER A 637 -5.30 13.91 16.23
CA SER A 637 -6.49 13.31 16.84
C SER A 637 -7.14 12.19 16.03
N GLN A 638 -6.62 11.84 14.84
CA GLN A 638 -7.14 10.71 14.08
C GLN A 638 -6.67 9.37 14.65
N ASP A 639 -7.62 8.43 14.84
CA ASP A 639 -7.28 7.02 14.99
C ASP A 639 -6.84 6.45 13.63
N LEU A 640 -5.52 6.43 13.44
CA LEU A 640 -4.84 5.82 12.30
C LEU A 640 -4.28 4.44 12.65
N SER A 641 -4.80 3.79 13.70
CA SER A 641 -4.34 2.47 14.14
C SER A 641 -4.83 1.34 13.24
N TRP A 642 -4.22 0.17 13.42
CA TRP A 642 -4.64 -1.06 12.75
C TRP A 642 -5.99 -1.62 13.20
N ASP A 643 -6.60 -1.12 14.29
CA ASP A 643 -7.81 -1.74 14.86
C ASP A 643 -9.08 -1.47 14.02
N GLN A 644 -9.21 -0.27 13.42
CA GLN A 644 -10.27 0.01 12.43
C GLN A 644 -10.06 -0.74 11.11
N ALA A 645 -8.81 -0.83 10.65
CA ALA A 645 -8.48 -1.58 9.44
C ALA A 645 -8.81 -3.07 9.64
N ALA A 646 -8.41 -3.66 10.77
CA ALA A 646 -8.70 -5.05 11.12
C ALA A 646 -10.20 -5.37 11.18
N GLN A 647 -11.06 -4.44 11.59
CA GLN A 647 -12.51 -4.61 11.49
C GLN A 647 -12.97 -4.73 10.03
N LYS A 648 -12.55 -3.80 9.16
CA LYS A 648 -12.90 -3.82 7.73
C LYS A 648 -12.35 -5.07 7.03
N TYR A 649 -11.17 -5.55 7.44
CA TYR A 649 -10.65 -6.84 7.01
C TYR A 649 -11.56 -7.99 7.48
N GLU A 650 -11.93 -8.07 8.77
CA GLU A 650 -12.89 -9.08 9.29
C GLU A 650 -14.18 -9.12 8.46
N GLU A 651 -14.78 -7.96 8.18
CA GLU A 651 -16.02 -7.86 7.38
C GLU A 651 -15.86 -8.52 6.00
N ILE A 652 -14.72 -8.36 5.32
CA ILE A 652 -14.41 -9.03 4.04
C ILE A 652 -14.08 -10.53 4.22
N LEU A 653 -13.35 -10.91 5.28
CA LEU A 653 -13.05 -12.33 5.58
C LEU A 653 -14.34 -13.12 5.89
N VAL A 654 -15.31 -12.49 6.54
CA VAL A 654 -16.65 -13.02 6.76
C VAL A 654 -17.43 -13.07 5.45
N ALA A 655 -17.41 -12.00 4.65
CA ALA A 655 -18.09 -11.96 3.35
C ALA A 655 -17.57 -13.01 2.34
N ALA A 656 -16.30 -13.43 2.44
CA ALA A 656 -15.72 -14.50 1.62
C ALA A 656 -16.30 -15.90 1.93
N LYS A 657 -16.84 -16.13 3.14
CA LYS A 657 -17.47 -17.42 3.52
C LYS A 657 -18.80 -17.65 2.82
N TYR A 658 -19.59 -16.58 2.72
CA TYR A 658 -21.01 -16.65 2.34
C TYR A 658 -21.27 -16.25 0.88
N GLN A 659 -20.28 -15.67 0.20
CA GLN A 659 -20.35 -15.25 -1.19
C GLN A 659 -18.98 -15.53 -1.86
N TRP A 660 -18.97 -16.51 -2.77
CA TRP A 660 -17.81 -17.06 -3.49
C TRP A 660 -18.31 -17.82 -4.73
#